data_AF-A0A7V4HR03-F1
#
_entry.id   AF-A0A7V4HR03-F1
#
_cell.length_a   1.000
_cell.length_b   1.000
_cell.length_c   1.000
_cell.angle_alpha   90.00
_cell.angle_beta   90.00
_cell.angle_gamma   90.00
#
_symmetry.space_group_name_H-M   'P 1'
#
loop_
_entity.id
_entity.type
_entity.pdbx_description
1 polymer ?
#
loop_
_entity_poly.entity_id
_entity_poly.type
_entity_poly.pdbx_seq_one_letter_code
_entity_poly.pdbx_strand_id
1 'polypeptide(L)'
;MSVLRRLVWAFFFSCLGAAAWSAEIEVLSRPHDPYGSPRPAPGQQHVPVRTTFYVELGVGDARDAIVPESVDVELQPDGRPAFALLRSGRAAEGSEARWLPTAHPKGGAAIAVYVDSEKALLPSTRYTIRVRARSRDGAALPAAAGAWQFTTEARATNEPLVFDLALASPPIRWRGGFFTGFCSTGFCTSAVHRLPTYRLMEEVRKTSPRAWSLKRDFWMTGMEHQPAFLSGNLPNLVRERETRRITAIEPRPEGKWLRVEDFLGHQQYGIASGRPVSEDYRPGDEVLIADGVHDARAKVIRADDRQSAVLVAPFPDPAGGWKIAYASPPKLQEDPNAPGVFPPGGCYLRKSRPAGTPMYYWGRLDREWDLAHRQFHQRLLPNFADAPGDLSLDGRNWTTAKDYVELHEATRTIASHIIQRYGAAALEFPWSVFNEPDLGPLFWRSDWNELQKFYDYTVDAILRAFEDHGYDSRRVMVGGLELGGIFGVHLRLTEFLAHCSPRATAPGALPRNAAFADRRLDGKRSRRVESLCKAHDGRGSPCDFISIHAYNRSQLMADKLFRAKQMALEIDAEYYAGLWVNSHESCPDWSPPPDPAYHDSYLGNGYFPTWCADVARRQLQRAAQDPRYGYGESILTFWAWPCENFEGRNDCVRAIRVDDNGDGKPDRTVTVAMPILHFLGLLARMGPEYRVLPERNVGAHVVSGFASQQRDALSVLLYSHHALDTESRSEARFDVQLRLADLEPGEVRVEEYRFDKDHNSYFRLGRQLRDERVGLSADARRLASLQEALRRIASRDREEQLAGLDRLAELAPPPSLVGGAIFRLHEESPEPAVREKAVATLMRLNAPAAYPASAVAKIEELSRLRSTAQRTCTVGADGRLELAVPLAGNGANWIHIQPTGAVGHRSGAR
;
A
#
# COMPACT_ATOMS: atom_id res chain seq x y z
N MET A 1 -7.57 -10.91 -28.75
CA MET A 1 -8.81 -10.96 -27.92
C MET A 1 -9.19 -12.35 -27.38
N SER A 2 -8.40 -13.43 -27.51
CA SER A 2 -8.76 -14.78 -26.99
C SER A 2 -7.80 -15.36 -25.93
N VAL A 3 -6.77 -14.61 -25.51
CA VAL A 3 -5.80 -15.08 -24.50
C VAL A 3 -6.07 -14.47 -23.11
N LEU A 4 -6.67 -13.27 -23.05
CA LEU A 4 -7.01 -12.58 -21.79
C LEU A 4 -8.36 -13.04 -21.19
N ARG A 5 -9.19 -13.76 -21.95
CA ARG A 5 -10.37 -14.46 -21.39
C ARG A 5 -9.97 -15.60 -20.46
N ARG A 6 -8.74 -16.15 -20.54
CA ARG A 6 -8.31 -17.28 -19.68
C ARG A 6 -7.87 -16.90 -18.26
N LEU A 7 -7.70 -15.60 -17.95
CA LEU A 7 -7.29 -15.12 -16.62
C LEU A 7 -8.43 -14.47 -15.82
N VAL A 8 -9.58 -14.21 -16.44
CA VAL A 8 -10.79 -13.65 -15.78
C VAL A 8 -12.01 -14.59 -15.90
N TRP A 9 -11.90 -15.72 -16.63
CA TRP A 9 -12.90 -16.81 -16.67
C TRP A 9 -12.36 -18.13 -16.07
N ALA A 10 -11.65 -18.06 -14.95
CA ALA A 10 -11.43 -19.23 -14.09
C ALA A 10 -12.57 -19.41 -13.03
N PHE A 11 -13.67 -18.67 -13.20
CA PHE A 11 -14.92 -18.80 -12.46
C PHE A 11 -16.04 -19.11 -13.45
N PHE A 12 -16.79 -20.20 -13.21
CA PHE A 12 -18.02 -20.66 -13.87
C PHE A 12 -17.93 -21.29 -15.28
N PHE A 13 -17.67 -22.61 -15.34
CA PHE A 13 -18.65 -23.68 -15.69
C PHE A 13 -17.90 -24.94 -16.17
N SER A 14 -17.96 -26.01 -15.40
CA SER A 14 -17.80 -27.38 -15.91
C SER A 14 -18.70 -28.31 -15.10
N CYS A 15 -19.97 -28.36 -15.48
CA CYS A 15 -20.84 -29.50 -15.20
C CYS A 15 -20.94 -30.32 -16.48
N LEU A 16 -20.28 -31.48 -16.51
CA LEU A 16 -20.80 -32.77 -17.00
C LEU A 16 -19.63 -33.75 -17.15
N GLY A 17 -19.60 -34.72 -16.24
CA GLY A 17 -18.56 -35.74 -16.11
C GLY A 17 -18.28 -36.07 -14.66
N ALA A 18 -19.30 -36.42 -13.87
CA ALA A 18 -19.14 -36.84 -12.49
C ALA A 18 -18.49 -38.24 -12.44
N ALA A 19 -17.17 -38.29 -12.52
CA ALA A 19 -16.43 -39.26 -11.73
C ALA A 19 -16.35 -38.69 -10.31
N ALA A 20 -16.80 -39.45 -9.31
CA ALA A 20 -16.69 -39.07 -7.91
C ALA A 20 -15.21 -39.06 -7.51
N TRP A 21 -14.53 -37.94 -7.72
CA TRP A 21 -13.28 -37.68 -7.02
C TRP A 21 -13.66 -37.35 -5.58
N SER A 22 -13.26 -38.19 -4.62
CA SER A 22 -13.36 -37.83 -3.21
C SER A 22 -12.61 -36.53 -3.01
N ALA A 23 -13.30 -35.48 -2.54
CA ALA A 23 -12.64 -34.22 -2.23
C ALA A 23 -11.55 -34.49 -1.18
N GLU A 24 -10.28 -34.26 -1.51
CA GLU A 24 -9.19 -34.42 -0.55
C GLU A 24 -8.95 -33.10 0.20
N ILE A 25 -8.50 -33.21 1.46
CA ILE A 25 -8.04 -32.05 2.23
C ILE A 25 -6.61 -31.72 1.81
N GLU A 26 -6.30 -30.44 1.60
CA GLU A 26 -4.96 -29.95 1.27
C GLU A 26 -4.43 -28.96 2.32
N VAL A 27 -3.10 -28.97 2.52
CA VAL A 27 -2.38 -27.88 3.20
C VAL A 27 -2.17 -26.76 2.18
N LEU A 28 -2.82 -25.62 2.40
CA LEU A 28 -2.74 -24.47 1.51
C LEU A 28 -1.39 -23.77 1.70
N SER A 29 -0.58 -23.78 0.64
CA SER A 29 0.77 -23.20 0.68
C SER A 29 0.81 -21.82 0.03
N ARG A 30 1.52 -20.88 0.68
CA ARG A 30 1.80 -19.53 0.17
C ARG A 30 3.31 -19.23 0.27
N PRO A 31 3.92 -18.60 -0.75
CA PRO A 31 5.32 -18.20 -0.69
C PRO A 31 5.62 -17.36 0.56
N HIS A 32 6.79 -17.58 1.18
CA HIS A 32 7.20 -16.84 2.37
C HIS A 32 7.95 -15.56 1.97
N ASP A 33 7.22 -14.46 1.86
CA ASP A 33 7.79 -13.17 1.43
C ASP A 33 7.06 -11.93 1.99
N PRO A 34 7.30 -11.57 3.26
CA PRO A 34 7.87 -12.41 4.31
C PRO A 34 6.82 -13.31 4.98
N TYR A 35 5.53 -13.01 4.79
CA TYR A 35 4.43 -13.79 5.33
C TYR A 35 4.10 -14.95 4.40
N GLY A 36 3.79 -16.13 4.95
CA GLY A 36 3.51 -17.32 4.16
C GLY A 36 2.94 -18.46 5.00
N SER A 37 2.53 -19.53 4.34
CA SER A 37 1.94 -20.73 4.97
C SER A 37 2.44 -22.00 4.25
N PRO A 38 2.67 -23.11 4.95
CA PRO A 38 2.66 -23.24 6.41
C PRO A 38 3.93 -22.62 7.05
N ARG A 39 3.83 -22.20 8.31
CA ARG A 39 4.93 -21.68 9.13
C ARG A 39 5.21 -22.64 10.30
N PRO A 40 6.45 -23.08 10.53
CA PRO A 40 7.63 -22.91 9.68
C PRO A 40 7.47 -23.55 8.29
N ALA A 41 8.12 -22.98 7.27
CA ALA A 41 8.06 -23.47 5.91
C ALA A 41 8.73 -24.85 5.75
N PRO A 42 8.31 -25.66 4.76
CA PRO A 42 9.03 -26.87 4.37
C PRO A 42 10.50 -26.57 4.05
N GLY A 43 11.41 -27.23 4.74
CA GLY A 43 12.86 -27.08 4.59
C GLY A 43 13.45 -25.83 5.26
N GLN A 44 12.66 -25.01 5.97
CA GLN A 44 13.15 -23.79 6.59
C GLN A 44 14.29 -24.08 7.58
N GLN A 45 15.38 -23.32 7.48
CA GLN A 45 16.50 -23.37 8.40
C GLN A 45 16.44 -22.21 9.39
N HIS A 46 17.15 -22.36 10.51
CA HIS A 46 17.30 -21.33 11.54
C HIS A 46 15.97 -20.81 12.11
N VAL A 47 14.98 -21.68 12.24
CA VAL A 47 13.70 -21.32 12.86
C VAL A 47 13.93 -20.96 14.33
N PRO A 48 13.43 -19.82 14.83
CA PRO A 48 13.56 -19.46 16.24
C PRO A 48 13.16 -20.60 17.18
N VAL A 49 13.95 -20.84 18.22
CA VAL A 49 13.66 -21.94 19.18
C VAL A 49 12.33 -21.73 19.90
N ARG A 50 11.88 -20.48 20.03
CA ARG A 50 10.49 -20.14 20.36
C ARG A 50 9.84 -19.67 19.07
N THR A 51 8.95 -20.46 18.49
CA THR A 51 8.24 -20.07 17.26
C THR A 51 6.76 -20.37 17.43
N THR A 52 5.95 -19.74 16.60
CA THR A 52 4.56 -20.15 16.42
C THR A 52 4.43 -21.02 15.19
N PHE A 53 3.29 -21.71 15.10
CA PHE A 53 2.96 -22.61 14.01
C PHE A 53 1.69 -22.12 13.33
N TYR A 54 1.72 -21.96 12.01
CA TYR A 54 0.59 -21.49 11.23
C TYR A 54 0.36 -22.44 10.06
N VAL A 55 -0.84 -23.00 9.93
CA VAL A 55 -1.18 -23.93 8.86
C VAL A 55 -2.57 -23.57 8.33
N GLU A 56 -2.69 -23.43 7.02
CA GLU A 56 -4.00 -23.30 6.35
C GLU A 56 -4.41 -24.66 5.78
N LEU A 57 -5.64 -25.08 6.08
CA LEU A 57 -6.24 -26.34 5.65
C LEU A 57 -7.49 -26.05 4.83
N GLY A 58 -7.61 -26.67 3.67
CA GLY A 58 -8.71 -26.44 2.76
C GLY A 58 -9.30 -27.73 2.20
N VAL A 59 -10.57 -27.70 1.82
CA VAL A 59 -11.24 -28.76 1.05
C VAL A 59 -11.83 -28.17 -0.23
N GLY A 60 -11.64 -28.85 -1.35
CA GLY A 60 -12.03 -28.34 -2.68
C GLY A 60 -13.53 -28.36 -2.98
N ASP A 61 -14.34 -29.16 -2.25
CA ASP A 61 -15.81 -29.11 -2.37
C ASP A 61 -16.35 -27.97 -1.50
N ALA A 62 -17.04 -27.01 -2.13
CA ALA A 62 -17.64 -25.87 -1.45
C ALA A 62 -18.76 -26.22 -0.46
N ARG A 63 -19.28 -27.44 -0.50
CA ARG A 63 -20.26 -27.96 0.46
C ARG A 63 -19.63 -28.72 1.62
N ASP A 64 -18.34 -29.01 1.57
CA ASP A 64 -17.62 -29.67 2.66
C ASP A 64 -16.86 -28.63 3.50
N ALA A 65 -16.48 -29.01 4.71
CA ALA A 65 -15.71 -28.16 5.62
C ALA A 65 -14.83 -29.01 6.53
N ILE A 66 -13.65 -28.47 6.88
CA ILE A 66 -12.77 -29.07 7.87
C ILE A 66 -13.46 -29.08 9.24
N VAL A 67 -13.41 -30.23 9.93
CA VAL A 67 -13.91 -30.37 11.31
C VAL A 67 -12.79 -29.95 12.27
N PRO A 68 -12.89 -28.82 13.00
CA PRO A 68 -11.80 -28.33 13.84
C PRO A 68 -11.35 -29.35 14.91
N GLU A 69 -12.27 -30.10 15.49
CA GLU A 69 -12.00 -31.13 16.50
C GLU A 69 -11.23 -32.34 15.95
N SER A 70 -11.12 -32.46 14.62
CA SER A 70 -10.36 -33.52 13.98
C SER A 70 -8.90 -33.15 13.71
N VAL A 71 -8.51 -31.90 13.92
CA VAL A 71 -7.16 -31.44 13.60
C VAL A 71 -6.20 -31.77 14.74
N ASP A 72 -5.10 -32.43 14.37
CA ASP A 72 -3.95 -32.68 15.23
C ASP A 72 -2.71 -32.06 14.61
N VAL A 73 -1.83 -31.50 15.45
CA VAL A 73 -0.50 -31.00 15.06
C VAL A 73 0.52 -31.60 16.01
N GLU A 74 1.42 -32.43 15.48
CA GLU A 74 2.48 -33.09 16.24
C GLU A 74 3.86 -32.69 15.72
N LEU A 75 4.81 -32.54 16.63
CA LEU A 75 6.23 -32.31 16.33
C LEU A 75 7.06 -33.50 16.78
N GLN A 76 7.97 -33.95 15.92
CA GLN A 76 8.96 -34.96 16.22
C GLN A 76 10.37 -34.40 16.04
N PRO A 77 11.14 -34.22 17.13
CA PRO A 77 12.57 -33.93 17.02
C PRO A 77 13.32 -35.18 16.53
N ASP A 78 14.36 -34.98 15.73
CA ASP A 78 15.26 -36.07 15.33
C ASP A 78 15.78 -36.84 16.54
N GLY A 79 15.66 -38.17 16.49
CA GLY A 79 16.13 -39.07 17.54
C GLY A 79 15.33 -39.01 18.86
N ARG A 80 14.17 -38.34 18.88
CA ARG A 80 13.33 -38.20 20.10
C ARG A 80 11.85 -38.49 19.82
N PRO A 81 11.06 -38.82 20.87
CA PRO A 81 9.62 -39.04 20.72
C PRO A 81 8.89 -37.78 20.24
N ALA A 82 7.80 -37.98 19.50
CA ALA A 82 6.91 -36.91 19.10
C ALA A 82 6.11 -36.36 20.30
N PHE A 83 5.74 -35.09 20.25
CA PHE A 83 4.81 -34.45 21.18
C PHE A 83 3.78 -33.63 20.43
N ALA A 84 2.58 -33.53 20.99
CA ALA A 84 1.49 -32.76 20.39
C ALA A 84 1.63 -31.27 20.73
N LEU A 85 1.33 -30.42 19.75
CA LEU A 85 1.01 -29.00 19.91
C LEU A 85 -0.51 -28.79 19.95
N LEU A 86 -1.23 -29.57 19.14
CA LEU A 86 -2.69 -29.58 19.06
C LEU A 86 -3.17 -31.03 19.03
N ARG A 87 -4.18 -31.36 19.83
CA ARG A 87 -4.81 -32.68 19.86
C ARG A 87 -6.33 -32.56 19.92
N SER A 88 -7.01 -33.20 18.98
CA SER A 88 -8.47 -33.15 18.82
C SER A 88 -9.00 -31.72 18.80
N GLY A 89 -8.30 -30.85 18.08
CA GLY A 89 -8.58 -29.43 17.97
C GLY A 89 -8.31 -28.58 19.23
N ARG A 90 -7.72 -29.16 20.28
CA ARG A 90 -7.38 -28.46 21.53
C ARG A 90 -5.87 -28.28 21.66
N ALA A 91 -5.44 -27.11 22.14
CA ALA A 91 -4.03 -26.86 22.40
C ALA A 91 -3.49 -27.80 23.48
N ALA A 92 -2.27 -28.28 23.30
CA ALA A 92 -1.56 -29.03 24.33
C ALA A 92 -1.16 -28.10 25.49
N GLU A 93 -0.84 -28.69 26.65
CA GLU A 93 -0.35 -27.94 27.81
C GLU A 93 0.87 -27.06 27.43
N GLY A 94 0.84 -25.79 27.87
CA GLY A 94 1.87 -24.80 27.52
C GLY A 94 1.79 -24.27 26.08
N SER A 95 0.64 -24.42 25.41
CA SER A 95 0.37 -23.81 24.11
C SER A 95 -1.03 -23.19 24.05
N GLU A 96 -1.18 -22.19 23.20
CA GLU A 96 -2.47 -21.58 22.85
C GLU A 96 -2.75 -21.82 21.36
N ALA A 97 -4.01 -22.10 21.02
CA ALA A 97 -4.43 -22.29 19.63
C ALA A 97 -5.53 -21.30 19.26
N ARG A 98 -5.44 -20.73 18.06
CA ARG A 98 -6.45 -19.87 17.44
C ARG A 98 -6.87 -20.44 16.10
N TRP A 99 -8.17 -20.33 15.82
CA TRP A 99 -8.81 -20.82 14.62
C TRP A 99 -9.36 -19.66 13.83
N LEU A 100 -8.97 -19.54 12.56
CA LEU A 100 -9.26 -18.37 11.76
C LEU A 100 -9.91 -18.82 10.45
N PRO A 101 -11.11 -18.32 10.11
CA PRO A 101 -11.71 -18.63 8.83
C PRO A 101 -10.86 -18.05 7.70
N THR A 102 -10.64 -18.84 6.66
CA THR A 102 -9.96 -18.43 5.42
C THR A 102 -10.74 -18.99 4.23
N ALA A 103 -10.30 -18.69 3.01
CA ALA A 103 -10.94 -19.15 1.79
C ALA A 103 -10.01 -20.07 1.00
N HIS A 104 -10.58 -21.13 0.45
CA HIS A 104 -9.86 -22.00 -0.45
C HIS A 104 -9.65 -21.28 -1.80
N PRO A 105 -8.43 -21.26 -2.39
CA PRO A 105 -8.16 -20.56 -3.65
C PRO A 105 -9.03 -21.04 -4.84
N LYS A 106 -9.38 -22.33 -4.85
CA LYS A 106 -10.26 -22.96 -5.86
C LYS A 106 -11.77 -22.78 -5.59
N GLY A 107 -12.15 -21.99 -4.59
CA GLY A 107 -13.50 -21.96 -4.03
C GLY A 107 -13.71 -23.07 -3.00
N GLY A 108 -14.41 -22.77 -1.91
CA GLY A 108 -14.66 -23.68 -0.77
C GLY A 108 -14.19 -23.15 0.58
N ALA A 109 -14.58 -23.85 1.65
CA ALA A 109 -14.25 -23.47 3.02
C ALA A 109 -12.80 -23.87 3.36
N ALA A 110 -12.08 -22.97 4.03
CA ALA A 110 -10.77 -23.26 4.57
C ALA A 110 -10.64 -22.69 5.98
N ILE A 111 -9.73 -23.28 6.75
CA ILE A 111 -9.45 -22.88 8.13
C ILE A 111 -7.95 -22.73 8.33
N ALA A 112 -7.54 -21.65 8.96
CA ALA A 112 -6.18 -21.47 9.42
C ALA A 112 -6.09 -21.81 10.91
N VAL A 113 -5.03 -22.53 11.26
CA VAL A 113 -4.69 -22.93 12.62
C VAL A 113 -3.41 -22.21 13.00
N TYR A 114 -3.48 -21.39 14.04
CA TYR A 114 -2.32 -20.72 14.63
C TYR A 114 -2.08 -21.31 16.03
N VAL A 115 -0.86 -21.75 16.32
CA VAL A 115 -0.46 -22.27 17.63
C VAL A 115 0.73 -21.46 18.15
N ASP A 116 0.58 -20.83 19.32
CA ASP A 116 1.67 -20.19 20.07
C ASP A 116 2.09 -21.14 21.19
N SER A 117 3.34 -21.59 21.18
CA SER A 117 3.85 -22.52 22.19
C SER A 117 4.86 -21.82 23.09
N GLU A 118 4.65 -21.88 24.41
CA GLU A 118 5.61 -21.38 25.38
C GLU A 118 6.84 -22.28 25.50
N LYS A 119 6.71 -23.54 25.06
CA LYS A 119 7.77 -24.54 25.09
C LYS A 119 8.82 -24.24 24.04
N ALA A 120 10.03 -23.90 24.50
CA ALA A 120 11.18 -23.79 23.61
C ALA A 120 11.53 -25.14 22.97
N LEU A 121 11.77 -25.12 21.67
CA LEU A 121 12.32 -26.23 20.90
C LEU A 121 13.81 -26.41 21.20
N LEU A 122 14.32 -27.60 20.88
CA LEU A 122 15.74 -27.90 20.99
C LEU A 122 16.52 -27.10 19.93
N PRO A 123 17.67 -26.51 20.27
CA PRO A 123 18.50 -25.78 19.31
C PRO A 123 19.14 -26.73 18.31
N SER A 124 19.47 -26.22 17.11
CA SER A 124 20.12 -26.95 16.01
C SER A 124 19.51 -28.33 15.73
N THR A 125 18.19 -28.46 15.90
CA THR A 125 17.49 -29.73 15.83
C THR A 125 16.53 -29.70 14.67
N ARG A 126 16.59 -30.75 13.84
CA ARG A 126 15.59 -30.97 12.80
C ARG A 126 14.32 -31.54 13.43
N TYR A 127 13.20 -30.95 13.06
CA TYR A 127 11.87 -31.36 13.46
C TYR A 127 11.08 -31.82 12.26
N THR A 128 10.31 -32.89 12.41
CA THR A 128 9.24 -33.27 11.49
C THR A 128 7.91 -32.86 12.10
N ILE A 129 7.17 -31.99 11.42
CA ILE A 129 5.78 -31.65 11.77
C ILE A 129 4.84 -32.61 11.04
N ARG A 130 3.77 -33.03 11.72
CA ARG A 130 2.68 -33.81 11.16
C ARG A 130 1.35 -33.18 11.52
N VAL A 131 0.58 -32.86 10.49
CA VAL A 131 -0.79 -32.36 10.58
C VAL A 131 -1.73 -33.46 10.13
N ARG A 132 -2.80 -33.66 10.88
CA ARG A 132 -3.92 -34.54 10.50
C ARG A 132 -5.19 -33.71 10.58
N ALA A 133 -6.13 -33.98 9.68
CA ALA A 133 -7.44 -33.34 9.69
C ALA A 133 -8.45 -34.24 8.98
N ARG A 134 -9.73 -34.09 9.32
CA ARG A 134 -10.88 -34.67 8.63
C ARG A 134 -11.90 -33.60 8.27
N SER A 135 -12.65 -33.85 7.21
CA SER A 135 -13.77 -33.00 6.81
C SER A 135 -15.08 -33.58 7.31
N ARG A 136 -16.16 -32.81 7.18
CA ARG A 136 -17.51 -33.23 7.57
C ARG A 136 -17.96 -34.43 6.75
N ASP A 137 -17.62 -34.46 5.47
CA ASP A 137 -18.03 -35.53 4.56
C ASP A 137 -17.04 -36.72 4.53
N GLY A 138 -16.08 -36.72 5.47
CA GLY A 138 -15.20 -37.86 5.73
C GLY A 138 -13.89 -37.86 4.95
N ALA A 139 -13.55 -36.79 4.23
CA ALA A 139 -12.22 -36.63 3.65
C ALA A 139 -11.16 -36.57 4.74
N ALA A 140 -9.95 -37.03 4.45
CA ALA A 140 -8.81 -36.96 5.36
C ALA A 140 -7.61 -36.33 4.67
N LEU A 141 -6.82 -35.55 5.41
CA LEU A 141 -5.55 -35.02 4.92
C LEU A 141 -4.55 -36.18 4.72
N PRO A 142 -4.04 -36.41 3.49
CA PRO A 142 -3.06 -37.47 3.25
C PRO A 142 -1.80 -37.27 4.10
N ALA A 143 -1.30 -38.34 4.71
CA ALA A 143 -0.18 -38.26 5.67
C ALA A 143 1.08 -37.62 5.08
N ALA A 144 1.35 -37.84 3.78
CA ALA A 144 2.47 -37.22 3.09
C ALA A 144 2.27 -35.71 2.85
N ALA A 145 1.04 -35.29 2.55
CA ALA A 145 0.70 -33.88 2.34
C ALA A 145 0.67 -33.08 3.66
N GLY A 146 0.37 -33.75 4.77
CA GLY A 146 0.38 -33.16 6.11
C GLY A 146 1.74 -33.20 6.83
N ALA A 147 2.83 -33.62 6.19
CA ALA A 147 4.12 -33.79 6.86
C ALA A 147 5.27 -33.06 6.15
N TRP A 148 6.05 -32.28 6.90
CA TRP A 148 7.25 -31.61 6.41
C TRP A 148 8.28 -31.42 7.52
N GLN A 149 9.46 -30.90 7.17
CA GLN A 149 10.58 -30.71 8.09
C GLN A 149 11.05 -29.26 8.14
N PHE A 150 11.62 -28.86 9.28
CA PHE A 150 12.35 -27.61 9.47
C PHE A 150 13.49 -27.81 10.48
N THR A 151 14.44 -26.89 10.52
CA THR A 151 15.57 -26.92 11.46
C THR A 151 15.57 -25.66 12.32
N THR A 152 15.65 -25.84 13.64
CA THR A 152 15.76 -24.72 14.58
C THR A 152 17.12 -24.02 14.52
N GLU A 153 17.15 -22.76 14.91
CA GLU A 153 18.39 -22.00 15.10
C GLU A 153 19.30 -22.64 16.15
N ALA A 154 20.58 -22.30 16.10
CA ALA A 154 21.51 -22.64 17.15
C ALA A 154 21.11 -21.97 18.47
N ARG A 155 21.60 -22.49 19.59
CA ARG A 155 21.39 -21.86 20.89
C ARG A 155 21.88 -20.41 20.80
N ALA A 156 21.06 -19.47 21.23
CA ALA A 156 21.45 -18.06 21.28
C ALA A 156 22.77 -17.93 22.03
N THR A 157 23.77 -17.39 21.35
CA THR A 157 25.08 -17.02 21.91
C THR A 157 25.30 -15.55 21.61
N ASN A 158 26.06 -14.87 22.47
CA ASN A 158 26.56 -13.55 22.15
C ASN A 158 27.68 -13.72 21.13
N GLU A 159 27.38 -13.48 19.85
CA GLU A 159 28.39 -13.58 18.82
C GLU A 159 29.19 -12.27 18.75
N PRO A 160 30.52 -12.31 18.98
CA PRO A 160 31.35 -11.13 18.85
C PRO A 160 31.53 -10.80 17.36
N LEU A 161 31.16 -9.58 16.97
CA LEU A 161 31.35 -9.07 15.62
C LEU A 161 32.23 -7.84 15.65
N VAL A 162 33.14 -7.71 14.69
CA VAL A 162 33.99 -6.52 14.55
C VAL A 162 33.67 -5.85 13.22
N PHE A 163 33.37 -4.55 13.30
CA PHE A 163 33.23 -3.69 12.14
C PHE A 163 34.23 -2.55 12.20
N ASP A 164 35.10 -2.49 11.20
CA ASP A 164 36.05 -1.39 11.00
C ASP A 164 35.46 -0.37 10.02
N LEU A 165 35.53 0.91 10.36
CA LEU A 165 35.07 2.02 9.54
C LEU A 165 36.09 3.15 9.54
N ALA A 166 36.81 3.29 8.43
CA ALA A 166 37.73 4.40 8.20
C ALA A 166 37.01 5.56 7.50
N LEU A 167 36.92 6.72 8.15
CA LEU A 167 36.26 7.90 7.58
C LEU A 167 37.05 8.52 6.42
N ALA A 168 38.35 8.25 6.29
CA ALA A 168 39.11 8.66 5.10
C ALA A 168 38.70 7.90 3.83
N SER A 169 37.95 6.79 3.96
CA SER A 169 37.48 6.02 2.80
C SER A 169 36.50 6.85 1.95
N PRO A 170 36.57 6.79 0.60
CA PRO A 170 35.67 7.52 -0.28
C PRO A 170 34.20 7.24 0.05
N PRO A 171 33.37 8.27 0.28
CA PRO A 171 31.97 8.05 0.57
C PRO A 171 31.18 7.68 -0.68
N ILE A 172 30.11 6.93 -0.47
CA ILE A 172 29.04 6.71 -1.44
C ILE A 172 28.15 7.95 -1.41
N ARG A 173 28.04 8.65 -2.52
CA ARG A 173 27.12 9.78 -2.64
C ARG A 173 25.75 9.29 -3.11
N TRP A 174 24.73 9.50 -2.27
CA TRP A 174 23.33 9.23 -2.60
C TRP A 174 22.59 10.53 -2.91
N ARG A 175 21.80 10.53 -3.98
CA ARG A 175 20.86 11.63 -4.29
C ARG A 175 19.42 11.17 -4.08
N GLY A 176 18.66 11.93 -3.29
CA GLY A 176 17.34 11.56 -2.79
C GLY A 176 17.40 11.16 -1.32
N GLY A 177 16.64 10.14 -0.93
CA GLY A 177 16.62 9.66 0.45
C GLY A 177 15.89 8.33 0.62
N PHE A 178 16.11 7.70 1.78
CA PHE A 178 15.49 6.43 2.13
C PHE A 178 14.25 6.67 2.99
N PHE A 179 13.09 6.25 2.49
CA PHE A 179 11.81 6.32 3.20
C PHE A 179 11.48 7.73 3.71
N THR A 180 11.73 8.75 2.89
CA THR A 180 11.55 10.17 3.22
C THR A 180 10.11 10.63 3.15
N GLY A 181 9.16 9.74 2.83
CA GLY A 181 7.77 10.10 2.60
C GLY A 181 6.81 8.95 2.86
N PHE A 182 5.58 9.13 2.41
CA PHE A 182 4.57 8.08 2.45
C PHE A 182 3.51 8.20 1.33
N CYS A 183 2.86 7.09 1.00
CA CYS A 183 1.67 7.00 0.17
C CYS A 183 0.43 6.83 1.06
N SER A 184 -0.68 7.51 0.76
CA SER A 184 -1.95 7.35 1.47
C SER A 184 -3.13 7.30 0.52
N THR A 185 -3.83 6.18 0.43
CA THR A 185 -4.81 5.88 -0.64
C THR A 185 -6.17 6.62 -0.58
N GLY A 186 -6.24 7.68 0.22
CA GLY A 186 -7.46 8.45 0.47
C GLY A 186 -7.32 9.90 0.04
N PHE A 187 -7.99 10.29 -1.05
CA PHE A 187 -8.06 11.68 -1.51
C PHE A 187 -9.21 12.45 -0.81
N CYS A 188 -8.90 13.57 -0.15
CA CYS A 188 -9.83 14.46 0.58
C CYS A 188 -10.47 13.90 1.85
N THR A 189 -9.87 12.87 2.45
CA THR A 189 -10.26 12.36 3.77
C THR A 189 -9.19 12.69 4.84
N SER A 190 -8.05 13.26 4.44
CA SER A 190 -6.92 13.49 5.34
C SER A 190 -7.21 14.46 6.48
N ALA A 191 -8.02 15.51 6.26
CA ALA A 191 -8.34 16.47 7.31
C ALA A 191 -9.01 15.80 8.52
N VAL A 192 -9.91 14.84 8.26
CA VAL A 192 -10.66 14.13 9.30
C VAL A 192 -9.81 13.01 9.91
N HIS A 193 -9.02 12.29 9.09
CA HIS A 193 -8.41 11.03 9.52
C HIS A 193 -6.88 11.08 9.71
N ARG A 194 -6.18 12.03 9.10
CA ARG A 194 -4.70 12.09 9.08
C ARG A 194 -4.12 13.34 9.72
N LEU A 195 -4.93 14.32 10.12
CA LEU A 195 -4.44 15.55 10.75
C LEU A 195 -3.59 15.28 12.01
N PRO A 196 -3.99 14.37 12.95
CA PRO A 196 -3.13 14.00 14.07
C PRO A 196 -1.81 13.34 13.64
N THR A 197 -1.84 12.51 12.59
CA THR A 197 -0.64 11.91 11.98
C THR A 197 0.34 12.99 11.50
N TYR A 198 -0.16 13.98 10.76
CA TYR A 198 0.68 15.04 10.19
C TYR A 198 1.33 15.90 11.26
N ARG A 199 0.63 16.17 12.37
CA ARG A 199 1.22 16.87 13.53
C ARG A 199 2.39 16.09 14.13
N LEU A 200 2.26 14.78 14.30
CA LEU A 200 3.37 13.95 14.80
C LEU A 200 4.55 13.90 13.81
N MET A 201 4.28 13.84 12.51
CA MET A 201 5.32 13.95 11.48
C MET A 201 6.02 15.30 11.52
N GLU A 202 5.27 16.39 11.71
CA GLU A 202 5.80 17.75 11.83
C GLU A 202 6.74 17.89 13.04
N GLU A 203 6.38 17.31 14.20
CA GLU A 203 7.27 17.28 15.36
C GLU A 203 8.62 16.59 15.06
N VAL A 204 8.61 15.47 14.33
CA VAL A 204 9.85 14.81 13.87
C VAL A 204 10.65 15.73 12.94
N ARG A 205 9.97 16.41 12.02
CA ARG A 205 10.59 17.27 11.01
C ARG A 205 11.29 18.50 11.59
N LYS A 206 10.94 18.94 12.80
CA LYS A 206 11.68 20.00 13.51
C LYS A 206 13.17 19.67 13.68
N THR A 207 13.52 18.39 13.81
CA THR A 207 14.92 17.93 13.90
C THR A 207 15.42 17.21 12.64
N SER A 208 14.48 16.82 11.78
CA SER A 208 14.74 15.96 10.61
C SER A 208 13.94 16.45 9.38
N PRO A 209 14.26 17.60 8.76
CA PRO A 209 13.39 18.25 7.78
C PRO A 209 13.00 17.40 6.56
N ARG A 210 13.86 16.42 6.20
CA ARG A 210 13.63 15.48 5.08
C ARG A 210 12.72 14.31 5.43
N ALA A 211 12.47 14.03 6.71
CA ALA A 211 11.55 12.97 7.12
C ALA A 211 10.13 13.34 6.70
N TRP A 212 9.34 12.38 6.22
CA TRP A 212 7.92 12.58 5.89
C TRP A 212 7.65 13.78 4.94
N SER A 213 8.63 14.09 4.10
CA SER A 213 8.68 15.26 3.24
C SER A 213 8.08 15.03 1.85
N LEU A 214 7.79 13.79 1.47
CA LEU A 214 7.11 13.46 0.21
C LEU A 214 5.77 12.77 0.51
N LYS A 215 4.70 13.22 -0.12
CA LYS A 215 3.38 12.56 -0.06
C LYS A 215 2.93 12.16 -1.46
N ARG A 216 2.63 10.87 -1.63
CA ARG A 216 1.99 10.29 -2.82
C ARG A 216 0.47 10.13 -2.61
N ASP A 217 -0.19 9.81 -3.71
CA ASP A 217 -1.61 9.47 -3.88
C ASP A 217 -2.50 10.68 -4.18
N PHE A 218 -2.02 11.51 -5.08
CA PHE A 218 -2.85 12.51 -5.72
C PHE A 218 -3.09 12.09 -7.16
N TRP A 219 -4.06 11.19 -7.34
CA TRP A 219 -4.58 10.89 -8.66
C TRP A 219 -5.24 12.14 -9.23
N MET A 220 -4.71 12.62 -10.35
CA MET A 220 -5.21 13.81 -11.02
C MET A 220 -6.37 13.49 -11.98
N THR A 221 -6.60 12.21 -12.19
CA THR A 221 -7.47 11.67 -13.22
C THR A 221 -8.40 10.64 -12.59
N GLY A 222 -9.69 10.75 -12.87
CA GLY A 222 -10.71 9.93 -12.24
C GLY A 222 -12.09 10.13 -12.86
N MET A 223 -13.05 9.32 -12.41
CA MET A 223 -14.44 9.30 -12.88
C MET A 223 -15.40 8.92 -11.74
N GLU A 224 -16.64 9.38 -11.85
CA GLU A 224 -17.80 9.07 -10.98
C GLU A 224 -18.31 7.62 -11.03
N HIS A 225 -17.65 6.66 -11.69
CA HIS A 225 -18.11 5.28 -11.57
C HIS A 225 -17.89 4.76 -10.14
N GLN A 226 -18.69 3.77 -9.72
CA GLN A 226 -18.67 3.23 -8.35
C GLN A 226 -17.25 2.89 -7.90
N PRO A 227 -16.86 3.30 -6.68
CA PRO A 227 -15.65 2.82 -6.04
C PRO A 227 -15.61 1.29 -6.02
N ALA A 228 -14.67 0.67 -6.72
CA ALA A 228 -14.24 -0.70 -6.47
C ALA A 228 -13.26 -0.75 -5.29
N PHE A 229 -12.92 -1.97 -4.84
CA PHE A 229 -12.06 -2.22 -3.67
C PHE A 229 -10.75 -1.41 -3.63
N LEU A 230 -10.16 -1.08 -4.80
CA LEU A 230 -8.91 -0.29 -4.92
C LEU A 230 -9.10 1.12 -5.48
N SER A 231 -10.30 1.46 -5.97
CA SER A 231 -10.59 2.79 -6.48
C SER A 231 -11.46 3.50 -5.46
N GLY A 232 -10.87 4.21 -4.51
CA GLY A 232 -11.62 5.12 -3.65
C GLY A 232 -12.40 6.16 -4.48
N ASN A 233 -13.08 7.10 -3.83
CA ASN A 233 -13.66 8.24 -4.56
C ASN A 233 -12.54 9.04 -5.24
N LEU A 234 -12.22 8.77 -6.50
CA LEU A 234 -11.21 9.54 -7.24
C LEU A 234 -11.70 10.98 -7.44
N PRO A 235 -10.81 11.98 -7.48
CA PRO A 235 -11.24 13.33 -7.78
C PRO A 235 -11.61 13.43 -9.25
N ASN A 236 -12.89 13.63 -9.48
CA ASN A 236 -13.36 14.02 -10.80
C ASN A 236 -13.05 15.51 -10.99
N LEU A 237 -11.84 15.84 -11.45
CA LEU A 237 -11.38 17.23 -11.59
C LEU A 237 -11.85 17.89 -12.89
N VAL A 238 -12.15 17.08 -13.91
CA VAL A 238 -12.43 17.54 -15.26
C VAL A 238 -13.77 17.01 -15.74
N ARG A 239 -14.64 17.91 -16.16
CA ARG A 239 -15.87 17.63 -16.89
C ARG A 239 -15.90 18.42 -18.18
N GLU A 240 -16.50 17.91 -19.23
CA GLU A 240 -16.83 18.75 -20.38
C GLU A 240 -18.07 19.58 -20.06
N ARG A 241 -18.06 20.83 -20.50
CA ARG A 241 -19.22 21.72 -20.41
C ARG A 241 -20.46 21.04 -21.00
N GLU A 242 -20.30 20.39 -22.14
CA GLU A 242 -21.36 19.75 -22.92
C GLU A 242 -21.89 18.47 -22.27
N THR A 243 -21.20 17.87 -21.30
CA THR A 243 -21.64 16.62 -20.65
C THR A 243 -23.01 16.79 -20.02
N ARG A 244 -23.94 15.89 -20.37
CA ARG A 244 -25.29 15.84 -19.78
C ARG A 244 -25.55 14.46 -19.19
N ARG A 245 -26.43 14.41 -18.19
CA ARG A 245 -26.95 13.16 -17.67
C ARG A 245 -28.11 12.70 -18.55
N ILE A 246 -28.10 11.44 -18.97
CA ILE A 246 -29.21 10.78 -19.65
C ILE A 246 -30.21 10.31 -18.59
N THR A 247 -31.48 10.67 -18.76
CA THR A 247 -32.58 10.26 -17.87
C THR A 247 -33.51 9.22 -18.49
N ALA A 248 -33.53 9.13 -19.83
CA ALA A 248 -34.25 8.09 -20.56
C ALA A 248 -33.65 7.87 -21.96
N ILE A 249 -33.75 6.64 -22.45
CA ILE A 249 -33.37 6.26 -23.82
C ILE A 249 -34.61 5.63 -24.47
N GLU A 250 -35.20 6.33 -25.43
CA GLU A 250 -36.43 5.90 -26.11
C GLU A 250 -36.14 5.52 -27.56
N PRO A 251 -36.49 4.31 -28.03
CA PRO A 251 -36.33 3.94 -29.43
C PRO A 251 -37.27 4.74 -30.33
N ARG A 252 -36.78 5.17 -31.49
CA ARG A 252 -37.53 5.84 -32.57
C ARG A 252 -37.18 5.20 -33.92
N PRO A 253 -38.02 5.32 -34.97
CA PRO A 253 -37.74 4.73 -36.28
C PRO A 253 -36.39 5.19 -36.88
N GLU A 254 -36.04 6.43 -36.60
CA GLU A 254 -34.86 7.15 -37.09
C GLU A 254 -33.62 7.01 -36.20
N GLY A 255 -33.74 6.43 -35.00
CA GLY A 255 -32.64 6.41 -34.03
C GLY A 255 -33.06 6.17 -32.59
N LYS A 256 -32.26 6.69 -31.66
CA LYS A 256 -32.57 6.68 -30.22
C LYS A 256 -32.72 8.11 -29.72
N TRP A 257 -33.82 8.36 -29.03
CA TRP A 257 -34.15 9.66 -28.42
C TRP A 257 -33.66 9.66 -26.98
N LEU A 258 -32.64 10.47 -26.71
CA LEU A 258 -32.00 10.57 -25.41
C LEU A 258 -32.58 11.78 -24.67
N ARG A 259 -33.33 11.56 -23.59
CA ARG A 259 -33.71 12.64 -22.68
C ARG A 259 -32.54 12.97 -21.79
N VAL A 260 -32.21 14.24 -21.66
CA VAL A 260 -31.04 14.69 -20.93
C VAL A 260 -31.36 15.81 -19.95
N GLU A 261 -30.55 15.88 -18.89
CA GLU A 261 -30.59 16.94 -17.89
C GLU A 261 -29.15 17.35 -17.51
N ASP A 262 -29.02 18.44 -16.75
CA ASP A 262 -27.75 18.78 -16.13
C ASP A 262 -27.32 17.69 -15.14
N PHE A 263 -26.04 17.30 -15.18
CA PHE A 263 -25.53 16.37 -14.18
C PHE A 263 -25.43 17.05 -12.81
N LEU A 264 -25.42 16.26 -11.74
CA LEU A 264 -25.34 16.81 -10.39
C LEU A 264 -23.99 17.51 -10.19
N GLY A 265 -24.01 18.73 -9.66
CA GLY A 265 -22.80 19.46 -9.29
C GLY A 265 -22.08 20.15 -10.45
N HIS A 266 -22.65 20.16 -11.66
CA HIS A 266 -22.13 20.90 -12.82
C HIS A 266 -21.78 22.37 -12.50
N GLN A 267 -22.55 23.04 -11.65
CA GLN A 267 -22.30 24.42 -11.22
C GLN A 267 -20.95 24.59 -10.51
N GLN A 268 -20.44 23.55 -9.84
CA GLN A 268 -19.13 23.58 -9.19
C GLN A 268 -17.98 23.71 -10.20
N TYR A 269 -18.21 23.27 -11.45
CA TYR A 269 -17.28 23.45 -12.57
C TYR A 269 -17.49 24.78 -13.30
N GLY A 270 -18.37 25.65 -12.81
CA GLY A 270 -18.76 26.89 -13.48
C GLY A 270 -19.66 26.69 -14.70
N ILE A 271 -20.30 25.52 -14.84
CA ILE A 271 -21.24 25.23 -15.93
C ILE A 271 -22.61 25.79 -15.55
N ALA A 272 -23.20 26.60 -16.43
CA ALA A 272 -24.55 27.13 -16.21
C ALA A 272 -25.62 26.03 -16.35
N SER A 273 -26.69 26.13 -15.56
CA SER A 273 -27.84 25.23 -15.63
C SER A 273 -28.80 25.58 -16.77
N GLY A 274 -29.58 24.61 -17.24
CA GLY A 274 -30.67 24.83 -18.19
C GLY A 274 -30.20 25.30 -19.57
N ARG A 275 -28.93 25.09 -19.93
CA ARG A 275 -28.38 25.47 -21.23
C ARG A 275 -29.11 24.71 -22.35
N PRO A 276 -29.43 25.34 -23.51
CA PRO A 276 -30.01 24.64 -24.65
C PRO A 276 -29.17 23.44 -25.08
N VAL A 277 -29.79 22.31 -25.38
CA VAL A 277 -29.08 21.10 -25.84
C VAL A 277 -28.57 21.26 -27.28
N SER A 278 -29.21 22.13 -28.08
CA SER A 278 -28.79 22.47 -29.44
C SER A 278 -27.49 23.27 -29.51
N GLU A 279 -27.12 23.97 -28.44
CA GLU A 279 -25.83 24.65 -28.33
C GLU A 279 -24.68 23.65 -28.07
N ASP A 280 -24.97 22.56 -27.36
CA ASP A 280 -23.99 21.52 -27.04
C ASP A 280 -23.82 20.50 -28.18
N TYR A 281 -24.91 20.09 -28.81
CA TYR A 281 -24.96 18.97 -29.75
C TYR A 281 -25.54 19.38 -31.09
N ARG A 282 -24.70 19.31 -32.14
CA ARG A 282 -25.09 19.67 -33.52
C ARG A 282 -25.29 18.41 -34.37
N PRO A 283 -26.20 18.44 -35.36
CA PRO A 283 -26.31 17.36 -36.33
C PRO A 283 -24.95 17.01 -36.95
N GLY A 284 -24.61 15.72 -36.95
CA GLY A 284 -23.33 15.19 -37.43
C GLY A 284 -22.26 15.00 -36.36
N ASP A 285 -22.39 15.64 -35.18
CA ASP A 285 -21.48 15.41 -34.06
C ASP A 285 -21.48 13.93 -33.65
N GLU A 286 -20.32 13.38 -33.32
CA GLU A 286 -20.19 12.08 -32.68
C GLU A 286 -20.24 12.27 -31.16
N VAL A 287 -21.09 11.50 -30.50
CA VAL A 287 -21.27 11.50 -29.05
C VAL A 287 -20.95 10.13 -28.45
N LEU A 288 -20.54 10.15 -27.19
CA LEU A 288 -20.32 8.98 -26.36
C LEU A 288 -21.45 8.88 -25.33
N ILE A 289 -22.14 7.74 -25.32
CA ILE A 289 -23.09 7.33 -24.30
C ILE A 289 -22.31 6.41 -23.36
N ALA A 290 -22.17 6.76 -22.08
CA ALA A 290 -21.40 5.96 -21.13
C ALA A 290 -22.03 5.95 -19.73
N ASP A 291 -22.13 4.76 -19.12
CA ASP A 291 -22.68 4.57 -17.77
C ASP A 291 -21.63 4.10 -16.74
N GLY A 292 -20.35 4.14 -17.13
CA GLY A 292 -19.22 3.66 -16.33
C GLY A 292 -18.96 2.15 -16.44
N VAL A 293 -19.88 1.38 -17.01
CA VAL A 293 -19.75 -0.08 -17.25
C VAL A 293 -19.91 -0.45 -18.72
N HIS A 294 -20.66 0.35 -19.46
CA HIS A 294 -20.97 0.22 -20.86
C HIS A 294 -20.73 1.56 -21.56
N ASP A 295 -20.45 1.47 -22.86
CA ASP A 295 -20.28 2.61 -23.71
C ASP A 295 -20.77 2.34 -25.13
N ALA A 296 -21.20 3.39 -25.82
CA ALA A 296 -21.59 3.36 -27.22
C ALA A 296 -21.33 4.71 -27.87
N ARG A 297 -21.00 4.69 -29.17
CA ARG A 297 -20.88 5.90 -29.99
C ARG A 297 -22.05 6.03 -30.94
N ALA A 298 -22.52 7.25 -31.13
CA ALA A 298 -23.59 7.55 -32.07
C ALA A 298 -23.39 8.92 -32.71
N LYS A 299 -23.99 9.14 -33.88
CA LYS A 299 -24.05 10.46 -34.51
C LYS A 299 -25.31 11.19 -34.09
N VAL A 300 -25.21 12.47 -33.76
CA VAL A 300 -26.34 13.34 -33.51
C VAL A 300 -27.10 13.56 -34.82
N ILE A 301 -28.41 13.33 -34.80
CA ILE A 301 -29.32 13.60 -35.92
C ILE A 301 -29.95 14.98 -35.74
N ARG A 302 -30.48 15.26 -34.53
CA ARG A 302 -31.02 16.57 -34.15
C ARG A 302 -31.06 16.74 -32.63
N ALA A 303 -31.06 17.99 -32.17
CA ALA A 303 -31.29 18.37 -30.78
C ALA A 303 -32.63 19.11 -30.64
N ASP A 304 -33.29 18.97 -29.50
CA ASP A 304 -34.60 19.56 -29.20
C ASP A 304 -34.59 20.21 -27.80
N ASP A 305 -34.48 21.53 -27.78
CA ASP A 305 -34.39 22.32 -26.55
C ASP A 305 -35.67 22.31 -25.73
N ARG A 306 -36.84 22.17 -26.37
CA ARG A 306 -38.13 22.17 -25.66
C ARG A 306 -38.33 20.89 -24.86
N GLN A 307 -37.77 19.79 -25.34
CA GLN A 307 -37.88 18.49 -24.70
C GLN A 307 -36.63 18.09 -23.91
N SER A 308 -35.59 18.94 -23.91
CA SER A 308 -34.25 18.63 -23.39
C SER A 308 -33.78 17.27 -23.88
N ALA A 309 -33.75 17.09 -25.21
CA ALA A 309 -33.47 15.79 -25.80
C ALA A 309 -32.59 15.86 -27.05
N VAL A 310 -31.86 14.78 -27.29
CA VAL A 310 -31.00 14.61 -28.45
C VAL A 310 -31.36 13.31 -29.16
N LEU A 311 -31.73 13.40 -30.44
CA LEU A 311 -31.86 12.24 -31.30
C LEU A 311 -30.50 11.86 -31.84
N VAL A 312 -30.12 10.60 -31.65
CA VAL A 312 -28.89 10.04 -32.18
C VAL A 312 -29.17 8.82 -33.05
N ALA A 313 -28.24 8.49 -33.94
CA ALA A 313 -28.28 7.28 -34.75
C ALA A 313 -28.41 6.02 -33.87
N PRO A 314 -29.00 4.92 -34.39
CA PRO A 314 -29.12 3.68 -33.64
C PRO A 314 -27.78 3.16 -33.11
N PHE A 315 -27.79 2.66 -31.87
CA PHE A 315 -26.66 1.99 -31.23
C PHE A 315 -27.16 0.79 -30.41
N PRO A 316 -26.35 -0.27 -30.21
CA PRO A 316 -26.78 -1.47 -29.52
C PRO A 316 -27.06 -1.20 -28.02
N ASP A 317 -28.07 -1.88 -27.46
CA ASP A 317 -28.27 -1.89 -26.01
C ASP A 317 -27.37 -2.95 -25.35
N PRO A 318 -26.72 -2.62 -24.23
CA PRO A 318 -25.96 -3.61 -23.47
C PRO A 318 -26.91 -4.63 -22.84
N ALA A 319 -26.39 -5.83 -22.60
CA ALA A 319 -27.11 -6.85 -21.84
C ALA A 319 -27.48 -6.32 -20.44
N GLY A 320 -28.75 -6.43 -20.05
CA GLY A 320 -29.24 -5.88 -18.79
C GLY A 320 -29.54 -4.38 -18.79
N GLY A 321 -29.40 -3.71 -19.95
CA GLY A 321 -29.75 -2.31 -20.16
C GLY A 321 -28.76 -1.30 -19.55
N TRP A 322 -28.96 -0.03 -19.88
CA TRP A 322 -28.14 1.10 -19.44
C TRP A 322 -28.37 1.45 -17.96
N LYS A 323 -27.30 1.76 -17.23
CA LYS A 323 -27.35 2.20 -15.82
C LYS A 323 -27.65 3.70 -15.72
N ILE A 324 -28.90 4.06 -15.98
CA ILE A 324 -29.38 5.46 -16.00
C ILE A 324 -29.43 6.12 -14.61
N ALA A 325 -29.83 5.36 -13.58
CA ALA A 325 -29.92 5.86 -12.21
C ALA A 325 -28.54 5.97 -11.55
N TYR A 326 -28.38 6.97 -10.66
CA TYR A 326 -27.28 6.97 -9.70
C TYR A 326 -27.40 5.77 -8.75
N ALA A 327 -26.27 5.31 -8.24
CA ALA A 327 -26.21 4.21 -7.29
C ALA A 327 -26.79 4.56 -5.91
N SER A 328 -26.85 5.85 -5.57
CA SER A 328 -27.45 6.35 -4.34
C SER A 328 -28.04 7.74 -4.58
N PRO A 329 -29.07 8.14 -3.81
CA PRO A 329 -29.61 9.48 -3.89
C PRO A 329 -28.52 10.54 -3.64
N PRO A 330 -28.46 11.61 -4.45
CA PRO A 330 -27.48 12.67 -4.25
C PRO A 330 -27.70 13.41 -2.93
N LYS A 331 -26.61 13.79 -2.25
CA LYS A 331 -26.71 14.74 -1.14
C LYS A 331 -27.06 16.12 -1.69
N LEU A 332 -28.07 16.77 -1.10
CA LEU A 332 -28.54 18.10 -1.53
C LEU A 332 -27.63 19.27 -1.10
N GLN A 333 -26.71 19.02 -0.15
CA GLN A 333 -25.76 20.01 0.35
C GLN A 333 -24.34 19.45 0.29
N GLU A 334 -23.39 20.32 -0.06
CA GLU A 334 -21.97 20.02 -0.07
C GLU A 334 -21.45 19.83 1.36
N ASP A 335 -20.61 18.82 1.55
CA ASP A 335 -19.87 18.65 2.80
C ASP A 335 -18.71 19.66 2.82
N PRO A 336 -18.71 20.64 3.74
CA PRO A 336 -17.61 21.60 3.84
C PRO A 336 -16.31 20.94 4.28
N ASN A 337 -16.29 19.64 4.59
CA ASN A 337 -15.11 18.84 4.89
C ASN A 337 -14.70 17.86 3.80
N ALA A 338 -15.58 17.58 2.84
CA ALA A 338 -15.34 16.71 1.71
C ALA A 338 -15.98 17.32 0.44
N PRO A 339 -15.47 18.46 -0.03
CA PRO A 339 -16.08 19.18 -1.14
C PRO A 339 -15.96 18.37 -2.45
N GLY A 340 -17.02 18.40 -3.26
CA GLY A 340 -17.11 17.71 -4.55
C GLY A 340 -17.11 16.17 -4.51
N VAL A 341 -17.79 15.58 -3.52
CA VAL A 341 -18.13 14.14 -3.53
C VAL A 341 -19.44 13.95 -4.31
N PHE A 342 -19.33 13.58 -5.57
CA PHE A 342 -20.46 13.29 -6.46
C PHE A 342 -20.99 11.86 -6.22
N PRO A 343 -22.31 11.60 -6.35
CA PRO A 343 -22.86 10.26 -6.22
C PRO A 343 -22.32 9.38 -7.35
N PRO A 344 -21.98 8.11 -7.06
CA PRO A 344 -21.50 7.23 -8.11
C PRO A 344 -22.60 6.78 -9.06
N GLY A 345 -22.22 6.47 -10.30
CA GLY A 345 -23.11 5.92 -11.33
C GLY A 345 -23.81 6.99 -12.19
N GLY A 346 -24.90 6.61 -12.86
CA GLY A 346 -25.55 7.42 -13.88
C GLY A 346 -25.04 7.14 -15.29
N CYS A 347 -25.87 7.45 -16.29
CA CYS A 347 -25.51 7.38 -17.71
C CYS A 347 -25.36 8.78 -18.27
N TYR A 348 -24.30 9.02 -19.05
CA TYR A 348 -23.91 10.34 -19.52
C TYR A 348 -23.84 10.40 -21.04
N LEU A 349 -24.28 11.52 -21.59
CA LEU A 349 -24.04 11.94 -22.96
C LEU A 349 -22.84 12.88 -22.96
N ARG A 350 -21.80 12.54 -23.72
CA ARG A 350 -20.54 13.28 -23.79
C ARG A 350 -20.19 13.58 -25.24
N LYS A 351 -19.44 14.64 -25.50
CA LYS A 351 -18.90 14.88 -26.84
C LYS A 351 -17.79 13.89 -27.15
N SER A 352 -17.70 13.49 -28.42
CA SER A 352 -16.57 12.69 -28.91
C SER A 352 -15.90 13.39 -30.08
N ARG A 353 -16.65 13.76 -31.13
CA ARG A 353 -16.14 14.56 -32.26
C ARG A 353 -17.16 15.60 -32.71
N PRO A 354 -16.83 16.91 -32.70
CA PRO A 354 -15.60 17.47 -32.13
C PRO A 354 -15.49 17.16 -30.62
N ALA A 355 -14.27 17.27 -30.07
CA ALA A 355 -14.07 17.23 -28.63
C ALA A 355 -14.90 18.34 -27.95
N GLY A 356 -15.33 18.11 -26.72
CA GLY A 356 -16.04 19.10 -25.93
C GLY A 356 -15.08 20.12 -25.32
N THR A 357 -15.61 20.88 -24.38
CA THR A 357 -14.91 21.97 -23.71
C THR A 357 -14.61 21.57 -22.27
N PRO A 358 -13.36 21.23 -21.92
CA PRO A 358 -12.99 20.90 -20.54
C PRO A 358 -13.25 22.07 -19.58
N MET A 359 -13.89 21.75 -18.46
CA MET A 359 -14.21 22.59 -17.31
C MET A 359 -13.65 21.92 -16.06
N TYR A 360 -13.23 22.72 -15.09
CA TYR A 360 -12.41 22.23 -13.97
C TYR A 360 -13.04 22.58 -12.64
N TYR A 361 -12.90 21.65 -11.69
CA TYR A 361 -13.26 21.87 -10.31
C TYR A 361 -12.05 21.68 -9.39
N TRP A 362 -11.59 22.79 -8.83
CA TRP A 362 -10.35 22.83 -8.04
C TRP A 362 -10.56 22.64 -6.54
N GLY A 363 -11.77 22.86 -6.01
CA GLY A 363 -12.01 22.95 -4.57
C GLY A 363 -11.56 21.71 -3.80
N ARG A 364 -11.73 20.54 -4.40
CA ARG A 364 -11.30 19.25 -3.83
C ARG A 364 -9.78 19.10 -3.81
N LEU A 365 -9.12 19.38 -4.93
CA LEU A 365 -7.65 19.37 -5.06
C LEU A 365 -7.00 20.37 -4.09
N ASP A 366 -7.44 21.62 -4.14
CA ASP A 366 -6.89 22.74 -3.37
C ASP A 366 -6.92 22.46 -1.87
N ARG A 367 -8.02 21.92 -1.36
CA ARG A 367 -8.18 21.62 0.06
C ARG A 367 -7.14 20.60 0.54
N GLU A 368 -7.02 19.48 -0.17
CA GLU A 368 -6.16 18.38 0.25
C GLU A 368 -4.67 18.74 0.11
N TRP A 369 -4.32 19.49 -0.93
CA TRP A 369 -2.94 19.86 -1.21
C TRP A 369 -2.49 21.04 -0.35
N ASP A 370 -3.38 21.98 -0.01
CA ASP A 370 -3.05 23.02 0.96
C ASP A 370 -2.81 22.44 2.34
N LEU A 371 -3.58 21.43 2.75
CA LEU A 371 -3.31 20.69 3.98
C LEU A 371 -1.91 20.07 3.95
N ALA A 372 -1.58 19.29 2.92
CA ALA A 372 -0.28 18.62 2.84
C ALA A 372 0.91 19.59 2.68
N HIS A 373 0.81 20.53 1.74
CA HIS A 373 1.92 21.39 1.33
C HIS A 373 1.97 22.72 2.07
N ARG A 374 0.86 23.48 2.16
CA ARG A 374 0.90 24.80 2.81
C ARG A 374 0.97 24.69 4.32
N GLN A 375 0.20 23.77 4.90
CA GLN A 375 0.17 23.59 6.35
C GLN A 375 1.31 22.69 6.84
N PHE A 376 1.62 21.59 6.15
CA PHE A 376 2.62 20.62 6.61
C PHE A 376 3.89 20.58 5.76
N HIS A 377 4.09 21.49 4.81
CA HIS A 377 5.34 21.62 4.03
C HIS A 377 5.81 20.33 3.36
N GLN A 378 4.88 19.45 2.97
CA GLN A 378 5.19 18.23 2.22
C GLN A 378 5.33 18.57 0.74
N ARG A 379 6.31 17.96 0.07
CA ARG A 379 6.35 17.85 -1.39
C ARG A 379 5.28 16.86 -1.82
N LEU A 380 4.67 17.14 -2.96
CA LEU A 380 3.56 16.36 -3.47
C LEU A 380 4.05 15.57 -4.69
N LEU A 381 3.49 14.38 -4.92
CA LEU A 381 3.69 13.61 -6.13
C LEU A 381 2.37 13.60 -6.92
N PRO A 382 2.18 14.53 -7.89
CA PRO A 382 1.04 14.51 -8.80
C PRO A 382 1.12 13.27 -9.68
N ASN A 383 0.04 12.49 -9.77
CA ASN A 383 -0.01 11.31 -10.62
C ASN A 383 -1.13 11.40 -11.68
N PHE A 384 -0.74 11.43 -12.95
CA PHE A 384 -1.66 11.33 -14.08
C PHE A 384 -1.74 9.87 -14.54
N ALA A 385 -2.71 9.15 -14.00
CA ALA A 385 -2.73 7.69 -14.12
C ALA A 385 -3.47 7.17 -15.37
N ASP A 386 -4.45 7.93 -15.86
CA ASP A 386 -5.33 7.58 -16.97
C ASP A 386 -5.99 8.84 -17.58
N ALA A 387 -6.79 8.68 -18.63
CA ALA A 387 -7.59 9.79 -19.15
C ALA A 387 -8.73 10.14 -18.16
N PRO A 388 -8.94 11.43 -17.81
CA PRO A 388 -10.10 11.84 -17.01
C PRO A 388 -11.42 11.35 -17.62
N GLY A 389 -12.44 11.08 -16.79
CA GLY A 389 -13.66 10.40 -17.23
C GLY A 389 -14.31 10.96 -18.50
N ASP A 390 -14.45 12.28 -18.64
CA ASP A 390 -15.04 12.88 -19.85
C ASP A 390 -14.10 12.89 -21.05
N LEU A 391 -12.79 12.82 -20.82
CA LEU A 391 -11.75 12.81 -21.86
C LEU A 391 -11.37 11.39 -22.28
N SER A 392 -11.83 10.39 -21.55
CA SER A 392 -11.54 8.99 -21.80
C SER A 392 -12.26 8.46 -23.05
N LEU A 393 -11.64 7.49 -23.72
CA LEU A 393 -12.09 6.92 -24.99
C LEU A 393 -13.51 6.30 -24.93
N ASP A 394 -13.81 5.69 -23.78
CA ASP A 394 -15.00 4.88 -23.51
C ASP A 394 -15.76 5.36 -22.26
N GLY A 395 -15.36 6.49 -21.71
CA GLY A 395 -16.02 7.11 -20.59
C GLY A 395 -15.72 6.47 -19.23
N ARG A 396 -14.70 5.60 -19.11
CA ARG A 396 -14.36 4.86 -17.88
C ARG A 396 -12.90 5.10 -17.46
N ASN A 397 -12.55 4.79 -16.21
CA ASN A 397 -11.17 4.90 -15.70
C ASN A 397 -10.21 3.89 -16.36
N TRP A 398 -8.91 4.05 -16.10
CA TRP A 398 -7.83 3.13 -16.47
C TRP A 398 -7.71 2.92 -17.98
N THR A 399 -7.90 3.98 -18.75
CA THR A 399 -7.91 3.92 -20.23
C THR A 399 -7.27 5.14 -20.86
N THR A 400 -7.22 5.13 -22.19
CA THR A 400 -6.64 6.18 -23.02
C THR A 400 -7.64 7.30 -23.32
N ALA A 401 -7.14 8.42 -23.84
CA ALA A 401 -7.93 9.58 -24.22
C ALA A 401 -8.68 9.36 -25.54
N LYS A 402 -9.85 9.98 -25.67
CA LYS A 402 -10.62 10.04 -26.92
C LYS A 402 -9.99 10.97 -27.95
N ASP A 403 -9.29 12.01 -27.48
CA ASP A 403 -8.44 12.90 -28.26
C ASP A 403 -7.20 13.29 -27.42
N TYR A 404 -6.01 13.04 -27.96
CA TYR A 404 -4.76 13.29 -27.24
C TYR A 404 -4.37 14.78 -27.13
N VAL A 405 -4.81 15.64 -28.05
CA VAL A 405 -4.58 17.09 -27.94
C VAL A 405 -5.49 17.69 -26.86
N GLU A 406 -6.71 17.17 -26.74
CA GLU A 406 -7.59 17.52 -25.62
C GLU A 406 -6.98 17.07 -24.28
N LEU A 407 -6.46 15.84 -24.19
CA LEU A 407 -5.73 15.36 -23.01
C LEU A 407 -4.56 16.27 -22.67
N HIS A 408 -3.75 16.66 -23.67
CA HIS A 408 -2.60 17.54 -23.49
C HIS A 408 -3.00 18.88 -22.86
N GLU A 409 -4.00 19.56 -23.43
CA GLU A 409 -4.45 20.85 -22.89
C GLU A 409 -5.06 20.70 -21.48
N ALA A 410 -5.74 19.59 -21.19
CA ALA A 410 -6.26 19.31 -19.85
C ALA A 410 -5.16 19.05 -18.82
N THR A 411 -4.19 18.20 -19.14
CA THR A 411 -3.00 17.98 -18.30
C THR A 411 -2.24 19.29 -18.07
N ARG A 412 -2.03 20.09 -19.12
CA ARG A 412 -1.35 21.39 -19.04
C ARG A 412 -2.11 22.37 -18.15
N THR A 413 -3.44 22.40 -18.23
CA THR A 413 -4.29 23.26 -17.40
C THR A 413 -4.24 22.85 -15.94
N ILE A 414 -4.33 21.55 -15.65
CA ILE A 414 -4.18 21.01 -14.28
C ILE A 414 -2.79 21.33 -13.71
N ALA A 415 -1.73 21.07 -14.46
CA ALA A 415 -0.37 21.39 -14.04
C ALA A 415 -0.18 22.90 -13.84
N SER A 416 -0.75 23.73 -14.72
CA SER A 416 -0.72 25.20 -14.59
C SER A 416 -1.40 25.68 -13.33
N HIS A 417 -2.56 25.13 -12.97
CA HIS A 417 -3.26 25.47 -11.73
C HIS A 417 -2.37 25.18 -10.50
N ILE A 418 -1.73 24.02 -10.47
CA ILE A 418 -0.78 23.64 -9.40
C ILE A 418 0.40 24.62 -9.34
N ILE A 419 1.01 24.93 -10.49
CA ILE A 419 2.15 25.84 -10.58
C ILE A 419 1.77 27.26 -10.15
N GLN A 420 0.61 27.76 -10.55
CA GLN A 420 0.10 29.07 -10.11
C GLN A 420 -0.12 29.09 -8.59
N ARG A 421 -0.63 27.99 -8.02
CA ARG A 421 -0.97 27.90 -6.60
C ARG A 421 0.25 27.77 -5.68
N TYR A 422 1.28 27.04 -6.11
CA TYR A 422 2.44 26.67 -5.30
C TYR A 422 3.78 27.25 -5.79
N GLY A 423 3.78 27.91 -6.95
CA GLY A 423 4.95 28.60 -7.50
C GLY A 423 6.14 27.67 -7.69
N ALA A 424 7.33 28.16 -7.31
CA ALA A 424 8.58 27.45 -7.48
C ALA A 424 8.67 26.13 -6.71
N ALA A 425 7.85 25.93 -5.67
CA ALA A 425 7.82 24.66 -4.93
C ALA A 425 7.42 23.48 -5.82
N ALA A 426 6.63 23.73 -6.87
CA ALA A 426 6.23 22.72 -7.85
C ALA A 426 7.42 22.11 -8.62
N LEU A 427 8.57 22.79 -8.68
CA LEU A 427 9.79 22.25 -9.29
C LEU A 427 10.44 21.14 -8.46
N GLU A 428 10.15 21.11 -7.15
CA GLU A 428 10.70 20.10 -6.22
C GLU A 428 9.79 18.85 -6.15
N PHE A 429 8.63 18.88 -6.80
CA PHE A 429 7.68 17.78 -6.85
C PHE A 429 8.10 16.78 -7.94
N PRO A 430 8.14 15.47 -7.65
CA PRO A 430 8.21 14.46 -8.69
C PRO A 430 6.85 14.35 -9.40
N TRP A 431 6.83 14.47 -10.73
CA TRP A 431 5.62 14.38 -11.55
C TRP A 431 5.51 12.98 -12.17
N SER A 432 4.50 12.22 -11.76
CA SER A 432 4.31 10.84 -12.20
C SER A 432 3.23 10.70 -13.27
N VAL A 433 3.46 9.74 -14.16
CA VAL A 433 2.50 9.26 -15.15
C VAL A 433 2.32 7.75 -14.94
N PHE A 434 1.06 7.32 -14.90
CA PHE A 434 0.57 5.96 -14.60
C PHE A 434 0.60 5.53 -13.12
N ASN A 435 -0.24 4.52 -12.86
CA ASN A 435 -0.19 3.69 -11.67
C ASN A 435 -0.28 2.23 -12.12
N GLU A 436 0.74 1.42 -11.85
CA GLU A 436 0.76 -0.04 -12.05
C GLU A 436 0.23 -0.56 -13.41
N PRO A 437 0.62 0.03 -14.56
CA PRO A 437 0.08 -0.36 -15.86
C PRO A 437 0.48 -1.79 -16.28
N ASP A 438 1.48 -2.39 -15.63
CA ASP A 438 1.88 -3.79 -15.78
C ASP A 438 0.87 -4.79 -15.22
N LEU A 439 -0.05 -4.35 -14.36
CA LEU A 439 -1.16 -5.17 -13.86
C LEU A 439 -2.34 -5.22 -14.84
N GLY A 440 -2.18 -4.67 -16.04
CA GLY A 440 -3.13 -4.79 -17.14
C GLY A 440 -4.49 -4.19 -16.78
N PRO A 441 -5.62 -4.82 -17.11
CA PRO A 441 -6.95 -4.22 -16.99
C PRO A 441 -7.35 -3.70 -15.60
N LEU A 442 -6.60 -4.04 -14.54
CA LEU A 442 -6.76 -3.44 -13.21
C LEU A 442 -6.46 -1.93 -13.20
N PHE A 443 -5.45 -1.49 -13.96
CA PHE A 443 -5.00 -0.08 -13.98
C PHE A 443 -4.69 0.48 -15.37
N TRP A 444 -4.60 -0.36 -16.41
CA TRP A 444 -4.47 0.05 -17.80
C TRP A 444 -5.19 -0.93 -18.75
N ARG A 445 -6.25 -0.45 -19.40
CA ARG A 445 -7.14 -1.26 -20.26
C ARG A 445 -6.75 -1.24 -21.75
N SER A 446 -5.61 -0.65 -22.10
CA SER A 446 -5.10 -0.59 -23.47
C SER A 446 -3.77 -1.34 -23.62
N ASP A 447 -3.16 -1.26 -24.81
CA ASP A 447 -1.85 -1.85 -25.08
C ASP A 447 -0.69 -0.90 -24.73
N TRP A 448 0.54 -1.37 -24.93
CA TRP A 448 1.74 -0.62 -24.60
C TRP A 448 2.08 0.47 -25.62
N ASN A 449 1.56 0.40 -26.84
CA ASN A 449 1.70 1.48 -27.81
C ASN A 449 0.86 2.68 -27.36
N GLU A 450 -0.39 2.44 -26.96
CA GLU A 450 -1.26 3.48 -26.41
C GLU A 450 -0.73 4.03 -25.08
N LEU A 451 -0.08 3.20 -24.26
CA LEU A 451 0.61 3.62 -23.04
C LEU A 451 1.71 4.64 -23.35
N GLN A 452 2.58 4.33 -24.31
CA GLN A 452 3.67 5.22 -24.73
C GLN A 452 3.12 6.53 -25.34
N LYS A 453 2.06 6.48 -26.15
CA LYS A 453 1.39 7.69 -26.64
C LYS A 453 0.86 8.54 -25.50
N PHE A 454 0.12 7.94 -24.56
CA PHE A 454 -0.40 8.67 -23.41
C PHE A 454 0.73 9.32 -22.60
N TYR A 455 1.82 8.58 -22.36
CA TYR A 455 3.01 9.11 -21.71
C TYR A 455 3.54 10.38 -22.40
N ASP A 456 3.75 10.32 -23.72
CA ASP A 456 4.32 11.44 -24.48
C ASP A 456 3.49 12.72 -24.39
N TYR A 457 2.16 12.62 -24.54
CA TYR A 457 1.28 13.79 -24.45
C TYR A 457 1.20 14.34 -23.03
N THR A 458 1.12 13.47 -22.02
CA THR A 458 1.07 13.89 -20.62
C THR A 458 2.38 14.55 -20.18
N VAL A 459 3.53 13.95 -20.51
CA VAL A 459 4.85 14.51 -20.18
C VAL A 459 5.08 15.84 -20.87
N ASP A 460 4.79 15.95 -22.18
CA ASP A 460 4.95 17.22 -22.89
C ASP A 460 4.05 18.31 -22.30
N ALA A 461 2.81 17.99 -21.95
CA ALA A 461 1.87 18.93 -21.34
C ALA A 461 2.33 19.44 -19.97
N ILE A 462 2.85 18.55 -19.10
CA ILE A 462 3.41 18.94 -17.79
C ILE A 462 4.58 19.89 -18.00
N LEU A 463 5.55 19.52 -18.84
CA LEU A 463 6.74 20.33 -19.10
C LEU A 463 6.39 21.68 -19.73
N ARG A 464 5.41 21.69 -20.64
CA ARG A 464 4.92 22.90 -21.28
C ARG A 464 4.31 23.87 -20.27
N ALA A 465 3.52 23.36 -19.31
CA ALA A 465 2.93 24.20 -18.27
C ALA A 465 4.02 24.94 -17.47
N PHE A 466 5.12 24.28 -17.09
CA PHE A 466 6.24 24.96 -16.42
C PHE A 466 6.85 26.08 -17.27
N GLU A 467 7.03 25.85 -18.56
CA GLU A 467 7.59 26.84 -19.47
C GLU A 467 6.66 28.05 -19.68
N ASP A 468 5.35 27.84 -19.72
CA ASP A 468 4.37 28.94 -19.80
C ASP A 468 4.39 29.84 -18.56
N HIS A 469 4.73 29.27 -17.40
CA HIS A 469 4.90 30.01 -16.15
C HIS A 469 6.35 30.49 -15.91
N GLY A 470 7.19 30.44 -16.95
CA GLY A 470 8.54 31.01 -16.92
C GLY A 470 9.62 30.13 -16.24
N TYR A 471 9.31 28.88 -15.91
CA TYR A 471 10.27 27.96 -15.33
C TYR A 471 11.06 27.17 -16.38
N ASP A 472 12.23 26.68 -15.98
CA ASP A 472 13.06 25.79 -16.80
C ASP A 472 12.60 24.34 -16.65
N SER A 473 11.97 23.79 -17.70
CA SER A 473 11.48 22.41 -17.76
C SER A 473 12.57 21.34 -17.59
N ARG A 474 13.86 21.70 -17.72
CA ARG A 474 14.99 20.79 -17.42
C ARG A 474 15.19 20.54 -15.92
N ARG A 475 14.59 21.38 -15.07
CA ARG A 475 14.59 21.20 -13.60
C ARG A 475 13.43 20.35 -13.11
N VAL A 476 12.44 20.09 -13.96
CA VAL A 476 11.25 19.31 -13.61
C VAL A 476 11.59 17.84 -13.66
N MET A 477 11.39 17.13 -12.55
CA MET A 477 11.55 15.68 -12.47
C MET A 477 10.25 15.00 -12.90
N VAL A 478 10.24 14.37 -14.08
CA VAL A 478 9.06 13.69 -14.65
C VAL A 478 9.35 12.23 -14.95
N GLY A 479 8.42 11.33 -14.65
CA GLY A 479 8.65 9.89 -14.71
C GLY A 479 7.38 9.06 -14.49
N GLY A 480 7.55 7.80 -14.13
CA GLY A 480 6.49 6.81 -14.01
C GLY A 480 7.11 5.43 -13.81
N LEU A 481 6.61 4.31 -14.31
CA LEU A 481 5.21 4.00 -14.54
C LEU A 481 4.50 3.65 -13.22
N GLU A 482 5.19 3.77 -12.08
CA GLU A 482 4.73 3.29 -10.77
C GLU A 482 4.33 1.80 -10.86
N LEU A 483 5.24 0.95 -11.38
CA LEU A 483 4.95 -0.45 -11.69
C LEU A 483 4.55 -1.25 -10.45
N GLY A 484 3.53 -2.11 -10.56
CA GLY A 484 3.09 -2.97 -9.46
C GLY A 484 4.13 -4.03 -9.11
N GLY A 485 4.87 -4.54 -10.11
CA GLY A 485 6.06 -5.37 -9.86
C GLY A 485 5.75 -6.69 -9.13
N ILE A 486 4.52 -7.20 -9.21
CA ILE A 486 4.07 -8.37 -8.42
C ILE A 486 4.75 -9.69 -8.84
N PHE A 487 5.41 -9.71 -10.01
CA PHE A 487 6.08 -10.90 -10.57
C PHE A 487 7.58 -10.94 -10.24
N GLY A 488 7.95 -10.53 -9.02
CA GLY A 488 9.35 -10.49 -8.58
C GLY A 488 10.19 -9.54 -9.41
N VAL A 489 11.32 -10.02 -9.94
CA VAL A 489 12.25 -9.22 -10.78
C VAL A 489 11.89 -9.22 -12.27
N HIS A 490 10.79 -9.86 -12.67
CA HIS A 490 10.31 -9.88 -14.06
C HIS A 490 9.54 -8.60 -14.38
N LEU A 491 10.26 -7.49 -14.48
CA LEU A 491 9.68 -6.16 -14.70
C LEU A 491 9.43 -5.92 -16.19
N ARG A 492 8.27 -5.33 -16.50
CA ARG A 492 7.91 -4.96 -17.88
C ARG A 492 8.33 -3.52 -18.17
N LEU A 493 9.59 -3.35 -18.57
CA LEU A 493 10.20 -2.04 -18.81
C LEU A 493 10.85 -1.88 -20.19
N THR A 494 11.12 -2.98 -20.90
CA THR A 494 11.99 -2.96 -22.08
C THR A 494 11.45 -2.06 -23.19
N GLU A 495 10.20 -2.25 -23.62
CA GLU A 495 9.61 -1.44 -24.68
C GLU A 495 9.50 0.04 -24.31
N PHE A 496 9.17 0.34 -23.05
CA PHE A 496 9.00 1.70 -22.56
C PHE A 496 10.34 2.45 -22.45
N LEU A 497 11.35 1.84 -21.83
CA LEU A 497 12.68 2.44 -21.73
C LEU A 497 13.35 2.56 -23.11
N ALA A 498 13.12 1.61 -24.02
CA ALA A 498 13.61 1.75 -25.39
C ALA A 498 12.96 2.94 -26.13
N HIS A 499 11.68 3.22 -25.86
CA HIS A 499 10.96 4.36 -26.41
C HIS A 499 11.41 5.71 -25.83
N CYS A 500 11.63 5.77 -24.51
CA CYS A 500 12.10 6.98 -23.85
C CYS A 500 13.56 7.32 -24.24
N SER A 501 14.41 6.33 -24.50
CA SER A 501 15.77 6.58 -25.01
C SER A 501 15.74 7.14 -26.44
N PRO A 502 16.51 8.19 -26.74
CA PRO A 502 16.63 8.71 -28.10
C PRO A 502 17.46 7.80 -29.04
N ARG A 503 18.12 6.77 -28.50
CA ARG A 503 19.08 5.93 -29.24
C ARG A 503 18.69 4.46 -29.32
N ALA A 504 18.01 3.97 -28.30
CA ALA A 504 17.63 2.57 -28.24
C ALA A 504 16.46 2.25 -29.18
N THR A 505 16.31 0.96 -29.48
CA THR A 505 15.15 0.42 -30.18
C THR A 505 14.82 -0.93 -29.56
N ALA A 506 13.53 -1.27 -29.48
CA ALA A 506 13.07 -2.58 -29.05
C ALA A 506 11.73 -2.91 -29.74
N PRO A 507 11.40 -4.20 -29.92
CA PRO A 507 10.06 -4.60 -30.34
C PRO A 507 9.00 -4.02 -29.40
N GLY A 508 7.96 -3.38 -29.96
CA GLY A 508 6.89 -2.74 -29.20
C GLY A 508 7.20 -1.31 -28.72
N ALA A 509 8.42 -0.79 -28.91
CA ALA A 509 8.70 0.62 -28.70
C ALA A 509 8.18 1.46 -29.88
N LEU A 510 7.51 2.58 -29.60
CA LEU A 510 7.09 3.51 -30.64
C LEU A 510 8.31 4.13 -31.32
N PRO A 511 8.34 4.21 -32.67
CA PRO A 511 9.50 4.71 -33.40
C PRO A 511 9.72 6.22 -33.26
N ARG A 512 8.69 6.97 -32.86
CA ARG A 512 8.74 8.43 -32.66
C ARG A 512 7.88 8.82 -31.46
N ASN A 513 8.26 9.91 -30.82
CA ASN A 513 7.43 10.55 -29.80
C ASN A 513 6.10 11.00 -30.42
N ALA A 514 4.99 10.55 -29.83
CA ALA A 514 3.65 10.72 -30.39
C ALA A 514 3.15 12.16 -30.30
N ALA A 515 3.53 12.90 -29.26
CA ALA A 515 3.18 14.32 -29.13
C ALA A 515 3.98 15.17 -30.13
N PHE A 516 5.27 14.85 -30.32
CA PHE A 516 6.10 15.49 -31.34
C PHE A 516 5.60 15.23 -32.78
N ALA A 517 5.12 14.02 -33.05
CA ALA A 517 4.62 13.64 -34.37
C ALA A 517 3.27 14.28 -34.74
N ASP A 518 2.48 14.74 -33.75
CA ASP A 518 1.18 15.39 -34.01
C ASP A 518 1.33 16.88 -34.34
N ARG A 519 1.05 17.21 -35.60
CA ARG A 519 1.12 18.58 -36.14
C ARG A 519 0.16 19.55 -35.45
N ARG A 520 -0.91 19.06 -34.80
CA ARG A 520 -1.83 19.91 -34.02
C ARG A 520 -1.14 20.55 -32.82
N LEU A 521 0.00 20.01 -32.38
CA LEU A 521 0.83 20.56 -31.31
C LEU A 521 2.01 21.42 -31.82
N ASP A 522 2.10 21.70 -33.12
CA ASP A 522 3.16 22.57 -33.65
C ASP A 522 3.12 23.95 -32.99
N GLY A 523 4.25 24.38 -32.42
CA GLY A 523 4.37 25.62 -31.63
C GLY A 523 3.80 25.54 -30.19
N LYS A 524 3.15 24.43 -29.83
CA LYS A 524 2.54 24.21 -28.51
C LYS A 524 3.33 23.25 -27.60
N ARG A 525 4.27 22.49 -28.15
CA ARG A 525 5.12 21.57 -27.38
C ARG A 525 6.06 22.29 -26.43
N SER A 526 6.53 21.57 -25.42
CA SER A 526 7.60 22.02 -24.52
C SER A 526 8.94 22.09 -25.26
N ARG A 527 9.80 23.04 -24.90
CA ARG A 527 11.16 23.15 -25.43
C ARG A 527 11.99 21.89 -25.14
N ARG A 528 11.76 21.24 -24.00
CA ARG A 528 12.50 20.02 -23.61
C ARG A 528 12.20 18.85 -24.55
N VAL A 529 10.93 18.57 -24.85
CA VAL A 529 10.54 17.54 -25.83
C VAL A 529 10.97 17.95 -27.24
N GLU A 530 10.70 19.20 -27.64
CA GLU A 530 11.03 19.71 -28.98
C GLU A 530 12.54 19.59 -29.28
N SER A 531 13.39 19.94 -28.31
CA SER A 531 14.86 19.89 -28.47
C SER A 531 15.38 18.45 -28.54
N LEU A 532 14.89 17.57 -27.64
CA LEU A 532 15.25 16.16 -27.63
C LEU A 532 14.86 15.50 -28.96
N CYS A 533 13.61 15.64 -29.36
CA CYS A 533 13.09 15.00 -30.56
C CYS A 533 13.76 15.52 -31.84
N LYS A 534 13.96 16.84 -31.98
CA LYS A 534 14.66 17.41 -33.16
C LYS A 534 16.10 16.92 -33.29
N ALA A 535 16.80 16.74 -32.18
CA ALA A 535 18.17 16.23 -32.19
C ALA A 535 18.27 14.74 -32.60
N HIS A 536 17.15 13.99 -32.54
CA HIS A 536 17.15 12.54 -32.66
C HIS A 536 16.10 11.97 -33.65
N ASP A 537 15.75 12.72 -34.70
CA ASP A 537 14.76 12.32 -35.72
C ASP A 537 13.37 11.96 -35.15
N GLY A 538 12.91 12.75 -34.20
CA GLY A 538 11.62 12.58 -33.53
C GLY A 538 11.61 11.50 -32.44
N ARG A 539 12.77 10.97 -32.03
CA ARG A 539 12.90 9.94 -31.00
C ARG A 539 13.17 10.50 -29.61
N GLY A 540 12.84 9.68 -28.62
CA GLY A 540 13.06 9.94 -27.20
C GLY A 540 11.87 10.62 -26.52
N SER A 541 11.76 10.39 -25.22
CA SER A 541 10.77 11.02 -24.35
C SER A 541 11.42 11.30 -23.00
N PRO A 542 11.27 12.51 -22.41
CA PRO A 542 11.85 12.81 -21.10
C PRO A 542 11.39 11.81 -20.03
N CYS A 543 12.34 11.19 -19.35
CA CYS A 543 12.09 10.22 -18.28
C CYS A 543 13.23 10.33 -17.25
N ASP A 544 12.96 10.99 -16.14
CA ASP A 544 13.94 11.28 -15.07
C ASP A 544 13.95 10.21 -13.99
N PHE A 545 12.83 9.49 -13.82
CA PHE A 545 12.74 8.40 -12.87
C PHE A 545 11.82 7.27 -13.36
N ILE A 546 12.11 6.06 -12.86
CA ILE A 546 11.15 4.97 -12.81
C ILE A 546 10.85 4.58 -11.35
N SER A 547 9.61 4.20 -11.05
CA SER A 547 9.18 3.75 -9.71
C SER A 547 8.62 2.34 -9.77
N ILE A 548 9.02 1.51 -8.80
CA ILE A 548 8.56 0.12 -8.64
C ILE A 548 7.94 -0.04 -7.25
N HIS A 549 6.71 -0.51 -7.20
CA HIS A 549 6.04 -0.87 -5.95
C HIS A 549 6.60 -2.19 -5.39
N ALA A 550 6.83 -2.22 -4.09
CA ALA A 550 7.50 -3.34 -3.44
C ALA A 550 6.82 -3.69 -2.11
N TYR A 551 6.15 -4.83 -2.09
CA TYR A 551 5.43 -5.36 -0.94
C TYR A 551 5.99 -6.74 -0.58
N ASN A 552 7.26 -6.76 -0.20
CA ASN A 552 8.06 -7.98 -0.11
C ASN A 552 9.13 -7.85 1.00
N ARG A 553 9.84 -8.93 1.28
CA ARG A 553 11.06 -8.90 2.09
C ARG A 553 12.09 -7.93 1.53
N SER A 554 12.94 -7.41 2.41
CA SER A 554 13.92 -6.35 2.10
C SER A 554 14.82 -6.67 0.90
N GLN A 555 15.26 -7.94 0.79
CA GLN A 555 16.07 -8.42 -0.31
C GLN A 555 15.36 -8.28 -1.66
N LEU A 556 14.11 -8.78 -1.78
CA LEU A 556 13.41 -8.77 -3.07
C LEU A 556 13.04 -7.34 -3.48
N MET A 557 12.69 -6.47 -2.52
CA MET A 557 12.52 -5.05 -2.80
C MET A 557 13.80 -4.45 -3.42
N ALA A 558 14.96 -4.66 -2.81
CA ALA A 558 16.22 -4.16 -3.35
C ALA A 558 16.52 -4.75 -4.74
N ASP A 559 16.30 -6.05 -4.94
CA ASP A 559 16.52 -6.72 -6.22
C ASP A 559 15.65 -6.18 -7.35
N LYS A 560 14.38 -5.82 -7.06
CA LYS A 560 13.50 -5.16 -8.02
C LYS A 560 14.10 -3.83 -8.48
N LEU A 561 14.56 -2.99 -7.55
CA LEU A 561 15.17 -1.70 -7.87
C LEU A 561 16.49 -1.90 -8.64
N PHE A 562 17.30 -2.88 -8.26
CA PHE A 562 18.53 -3.21 -8.97
C PHE A 562 18.26 -3.67 -10.39
N ARG A 563 17.27 -4.54 -10.57
CA ARG A 563 16.90 -5.06 -11.89
C ARG A 563 16.36 -3.95 -12.78
N ALA A 564 15.51 -3.08 -12.25
CA ALA A 564 15.00 -1.92 -12.98
C ALA A 564 16.14 -1.02 -13.49
N LYS A 565 17.10 -0.65 -12.63
CA LYS A 565 18.26 0.14 -13.05
C LYS A 565 19.16 -0.61 -14.03
N GLN A 566 19.38 -1.92 -13.80
CA GLN A 566 20.16 -2.76 -14.70
C GLN A 566 19.55 -2.81 -16.09
N MET A 567 18.23 -3.02 -16.21
CA MET A 567 17.51 -3.00 -17.48
C MET A 567 17.69 -1.67 -18.21
N ALA A 568 17.58 -0.55 -17.49
CA ALA A 568 17.81 0.77 -18.08
C ALA A 568 19.23 0.90 -18.63
N LEU A 569 20.25 0.46 -17.87
CA LEU A 569 21.64 0.51 -18.32
C LEU A 569 21.94 -0.48 -19.48
N GLU A 570 21.27 -1.63 -19.53
CA GLU A 570 21.35 -2.59 -20.65
C GLU A 570 20.77 -1.98 -21.95
N ILE A 571 19.73 -1.14 -21.83
CA ILE A 571 19.05 -0.50 -22.97
C ILE A 571 19.83 0.71 -23.47
N ASP A 572 20.23 1.60 -22.57
CA ASP A 572 21.02 2.78 -22.90
C ASP A 572 21.83 3.26 -21.67
N ALA A 573 23.06 2.74 -21.55
CA ALA A 573 23.92 2.97 -20.39
C ALA A 573 24.28 4.44 -20.13
N GLU A 574 24.44 5.25 -21.18
CA GLU A 574 24.82 6.65 -21.03
C GLU A 574 23.58 7.54 -20.80
N TYR A 575 22.47 7.30 -21.50
CA TYR A 575 21.24 8.08 -21.27
C TYR A 575 20.67 7.83 -19.88
N TYR A 576 20.68 6.57 -19.43
CA TYR A 576 20.13 6.17 -18.14
C TYR A 576 21.14 6.15 -17.00
N ALA A 577 22.35 6.65 -17.18
CA ALA A 577 23.33 6.78 -16.09
C ALA A 577 22.74 7.55 -14.89
N GLY A 578 22.00 8.63 -15.17
CA GLY A 578 21.35 9.49 -14.17
C GLY A 578 19.91 9.13 -13.82
N LEU A 579 19.32 8.07 -14.40
CA LEU A 579 17.93 7.68 -14.12
C LEU A 579 17.74 7.31 -12.64
N TRP A 580 16.76 7.93 -11.98
CA TRP A 580 16.38 7.55 -10.62
C TRP A 580 15.52 6.30 -10.67
N VAL A 581 15.80 5.34 -9.78
CA VAL A 581 14.94 4.18 -9.58
C VAL A 581 14.40 4.24 -8.16
N ASN A 582 13.11 4.54 -8.07
CA ASN A 582 12.40 4.82 -6.83
C ASN A 582 11.51 3.64 -6.43
N SER A 583 11.01 3.72 -5.20
CA SER A 583 9.85 2.94 -4.78
C SER A 583 8.91 3.87 -4.06
N HIS A 584 7.92 4.39 -4.78
CA HIS A 584 6.94 5.28 -4.17
C HIS A 584 5.78 4.52 -3.51
N GLU A 585 5.85 3.20 -3.45
CA GLU A 585 5.00 2.36 -2.60
C GLU A 585 5.83 1.20 -2.07
N SER A 586 6.05 1.18 -0.75
CA SER A 586 6.79 0.09 -0.15
C SER A 586 6.39 -0.23 1.29
N CYS A 587 6.32 -1.53 1.58
CA CYS A 587 6.24 -2.09 2.92
C CYS A 587 6.59 -3.59 2.86
N PRO A 588 6.78 -4.28 3.99
CA PRO A 588 6.96 -5.74 3.97
C PRO A 588 5.81 -6.49 3.29
N ASP A 589 4.58 -6.07 3.52
CA ASP A 589 3.35 -6.49 2.82
C ASP A 589 2.26 -5.47 3.14
N TRP A 590 1.29 -5.29 2.25
CA TRP A 590 0.17 -4.39 2.42
C TRP A 590 -1.15 -5.12 2.66
N SER A 591 -1.26 -6.39 2.23
CA SER A 591 -2.49 -7.16 2.31
C SER A 591 -2.44 -8.03 3.56
N PRO A 592 -3.18 -7.71 4.64
CA PRO A 592 -3.09 -8.47 5.88
C PRO A 592 -3.51 -9.94 5.64
N PRO A 593 -2.60 -10.92 5.79
CA PRO A 593 -3.00 -12.33 5.83
C PRO A 593 -3.76 -12.60 7.13
N PRO A 594 -4.49 -13.73 7.22
CA PRO A 594 -5.09 -14.14 8.48
C PRO A 594 -4.05 -14.59 9.53
N ASP A 595 -2.74 -14.54 9.27
CA ASP A 595 -1.69 -14.95 10.22
C ASP A 595 -1.51 -13.88 11.33
N PRO A 596 -1.73 -14.21 12.62
CA PRO A 596 -1.47 -13.29 13.73
C PRO A 596 -0.05 -12.72 13.77
N ALA A 597 0.97 -13.42 13.24
CA ALA A 597 2.34 -12.91 13.17
C ALA A 597 2.49 -11.68 12.28
N TYR A 598 1.58 -11.47 11.32
CA TYR A 598 1.52 -10.23 10.55
C TYR A 598 1.40 -9.03 11.48
N HIS A 599 0.57 -9.15 12.51
CA HIS A 599 0.30 -8.04 13.40
C HIS A 599 1.51 -7.65 14.25
N ASP A 600 2.34 -8.61 14.66
CA ASP A 600 3.48 -8.35 15.53
C ASP A 600 4.58 -7.52 14.83
N SER A 601 4.79 -7.77 13.53
CA SER A 601 5.81 -7.08 12.72
C SER A 601 5.62 -5.55 12.62
N TYR A 602 4.38 -5.09 12.73
CA TYR A 602 4.00 -3.67 12.71
C TYR A 602 3.64 -3.13 14.10
N LEU A 603 3.71 -3.93 15.16
CA LEU A 603 3.37 -3.49 16.51
C LEU A 603 4.57 -2.87 17.25
N GLY A 604 5.76 -2.93 16.66
CA GLY A 604 6.98 -2.32 17.20
C GLY A 604 8.01 -3.32 17.74
N ASN A 605 8.00 -4.57 17.27
CA ASN A 605 8.97 -5.59 17.70
C ASN A 605 10.39 -5.45 17.10
N GLY A 606 10.65 -4.38 16.32
CA GLY A 606 11.93 -4.12 15.64
C GLY A 606 12.01 -4.64 14.19
N TYR A 607 11.10 -5.51 13.74
CA TYR A 607 11.13 -6.06 12.38
C TYR A 607 11.03 -4.97 11.29
N PHE A 608 10.05 -4.07 11.40
CA PHE A 608 9.84 -3.05 10.35
C PHE A 608 10.97 -2.01 10.24
N PRO A 609 11.54 -1.47 11.35
CA PRO A 609 12.78 -0.68 11.29
C PRO A 609 13.96 -1.40 10.65
N THR A 610 14.20 -2.67 11.02
CA THR A 610 15.34 -3.43 10.47
C THR A 610 15.15 -3.81 9.00
N TRP A 611 13.91 -4.04 8.56
CA TRP A 611 13.57 -4.19 7.15
C TRP A 611 13.95 -2.93 6.35
N CYS A 612 13.60 -1.73 6.86
CA CYS A 612 13.98 -0.46 6.23
C CYS A 612 15.51 -0.28 6.18
N ALA A 613 16.20 -0.60 7.28
CA ALA A 613 17.66 -0.54 7.36
C ALA A 613 18.32 -1.46 6.33
N ASP A 614 17.82 -2.69 6.17
CA ASP A 614 18.36 -3.67 5.24
C ASP A 614 18.17 -3.26 3.77
N VAL A 615 17.00 -2.71 3.42
CA VAL A 615 16.74 -2.14 2.09
C VAL A 615 17.71 -0.99 1.78
N ALA A 616 17.88 -0.05 2.71
CA ALA A 616 18.79 1.09 2.52
C ALA A 616 20.24 0.63 2.37
N ARG A 617 20.69 -0.28 3.23
CA ARG A 617 22.06 -0.83 3.18
C ARG A 617 22.33 -1.57 1.88
N ARG A 618 21.39 -2.38 1.39
CA ARG A 618 21.51 -3.08 0.09
C ARG A 618 21.72 -2.08 -1.04
N GLN A 619 20.91 -1.03 -1.09
CA GLN A 619 21.04 0.01 -2.11
C GLN A 619 22.37 0.75 -2.05
N LEU A 620 22.81 1.14 -0.85
CA LEU A 620 24.11 1.78 -0.67
C LEU A 620 25.27 0.85 -1.08
N GLN A 621 25.20 -0.44 -0.74
CA GLN A 621 26.20 -1.42 -1.16
C GLN A 621 26.28 -1.56 -2.67
N ARG A 622 25.13 -1.52 -3.36
CA ARG A 622 25.10 -1.53 -4.83
C ARG A 622 25.69 -0.24 -5.40
N ALA A 623 25.37 0.91 -4.82
CA ALA A 623 25.94 2.20 -5.23
C ALA A 623 27.46 2.30 -4.98
N ALA A 624 27.98 1.58 -3.98
CA ALA A 624 29.42 1.45 -3.74
C ALA A 624 30.14 0.70 -4.88
N GLN A 625 29.46 -0.27 -5.50
CA GLN A 625 30.00 -1.03 -6.63
C GLN A 625 29.86 -0.27 -7.95
N ASP A 626 28.77 0.47 -8.12
CA ASP A 626 28.47 1.25 -9.31
C ASP A 626 27.75 2.55 -8.92
N PRO A 627 28.42 3.72 -8.98
CA PRO A 627 27.84 5.01 -8.59
C PRO A 627 26.60 5.41 -9.38
N ARG A 628 26.33 4.78 -10.54
CA ARG A 628 25.09 5.01 -11.31
C ARG A 628 23.85 4.55 -10.55
N TYR A 629 23.99 3.70 -9.52
CA TYR A 629 22.92 3.28 -8.62
C TYR A 629 22.72 4.22 -7.41
N GLY A 630 23.53 5.29 -7.27
CA GLY A 630 23.48 6.23 -6.15
C GLY A 630 22.35 7.25 -6.19
N TYR A 631 21.16 6.86 -6.66
CA TYR A 631 20.01 7.74 -6.86
C TYR A 631 18.73 7.02 -6.47
N GLY A 632 17.85 7.74 -5.79
CA GLY A 632 16.49 7.30 -5.57
C GLY A 632 15.86 7.91 -4.35
N GLU A 633 14.53 7.94 -4.36
CA GLU A 633 13.71 8.29 -3.22
C GLU A 633 12.67 7.20 -2.98
N SER A 634 12.78 6.51 -1.85
CA SER A 634 11.78 5.52 -1.43
C SER A 634 10.81 6.14 -0.41
N ILE A 635 9.58 5.66 -0.38
CA ILE A 635 8.56 6.05 0.60
C ILE A 635 7.79 4.84 1.11
N LEU A 636 7.16 4.95 2.28
CA LEU A 636 6.32 3.87 2.83
C LEU A 636 4.88 3.94 2.35
N THR A 637 4.24 2.79 2.14
CA THR A 637 2.79 2.74 1.87
C THR A 637 2.01 2.67 3.17
N PHE A 638 0.99 3.52 3.34
CA PHE A 638 0.01 3.48 4.44
C PHE A 638 -1.42 3.45 3.84
N TRP A 639 -2.16 2.35 4.00
CA TRP A 639 -3.49 2.24 3.39
C TRP A 639 -4.55 3.00 4.20
N ALA A 640 -5.22 3.93 3.51
CA ALA A 640 -6.11 5.04 3.90
C ALA A 640 -6.18 5.52 5.36
N TRP A 641 -6.40 4.64 6.34
CA TRP A 641 -6.74 5.00 7.72
C TRP A 641 -5.59 4.72 8.69
N PRO A 642 -5.37 5.57 9.71
CA PRO A 642 -4.50 5.21 10.82
C PRO A 642 -4.87 3.84 11.36
N CYS A 643 -3.86 3.04 11.69
CA CYS A 643 -4.09 1.76 12.35
C CYS A 643 -4.90 1.97 13.64
N GLU A 644 -6.03 1.31 13.77
CA GLU A 644 -6.79 1.37 15.01
C GLU A 644 -6.19 0.41 16.05
N ASN A 645 -6.07 0.88 17.28
CA ASN A 645 -5.63 0.10 18.43
C ASN A 645 -4.32 -0.69 18.16
N PHE A 646 -4.25 -1.95 18.56
CA PHE A 646 -3.04 -2.79 18.52
C PHE A 646 -3.05 -3.86 17.41
N GLU A 647 -3.91 -3.73 16.39
CA GLU A 647 -3.82 -4.56 15.18
C GLU A 647 -2.59 -4.15 14.37
N GLY A 648 -1.71 -5.07 14.00
CA GLY A 648 -0.58 -4.69 13.14
C GLY A 648 -1.01 -4.56 11.70
N ARG A 649 -1.01 -3.33 11.20
CA ARG A 649 -1.04 -2.97 9.78
C ARG A 649 0.04 -1.91 9.55
N ASN A 650 0.34 -1.62 8.30
CA ASN A 650 1.35 -0.64 7.92
C ASN A 650 0.87 0.80 8.16
N ASP A 651 1.44 1.46 9.17
CA ASP A 651 1.32 2.91 9.37
C ASP A 651 2.55 3.45 10.13
N CYS A 652 2.59 4.75 10.38
CA CYS A 652 3.53 5.40 11.29
C CYS A 652 2.88 5.85 12.60
N VAL A 653 1.55 5.78 12.72
CA VAL A 653 0.81 6.08 13.94
C VAL A 653 -0.32 5.10 14.19
N ARG A 654 -0.85 5.10 15.41
CA ARG A 654 -2.04 4.34 15.80
C ARG A 654 -3.08 5.24 16.44
N ALA A 655 -4.35 5.03 16.07
CA ALA A 655 -5.50 5.64 16.71
C ALA A 655 -6.06 4.67 17.76
N ILE A 656 -5.82 4.96 19.04
CA ILE A 656 -6.26 4.13 20.17
C ILE A 656 -7.54 4.72 20.75
N ARG A 657 -8.60 3.92 20.83
CA ARG A 657 -9.82 4.36 21.53
C ARG A 657 -9.65 4.21 23.04
N VAL A 658 -10.11 5.21 23.79
CA VAL A 658 -9.93 5.29 25.23
C VAL A 658 -11.26 5.20 25.94
N ASP A 659 -11.31 4.39 26.98
CA ASP A 659 -12.36 4.34 27.99
C ASP A 659 -11.86 5.08 29.23
N ASP A 660 -12.33 6.30 29.42
CA ASP A 660 -11.98 7.18 30.52
C ASP A 660 -12.83 6.89 31.77
N ASN A 661 -14.03 6.29 31.61
CA ASN A 661 -15.01 6.10 32.68
C ASN A 661 -15.19 4.65 33.17
N GLY A 662 -14.64 3.67 32.45
CA GLY A 662 -14.67 2.24 32.78
C GLY A 662 -15.92 1.49 32.31
N ASP A 663 -16.76 2.08 31.44
CA ASP A 663 -18.00 1.44 30.93
C ASP A 663 -17.76 0.52 29.72
N GLY A 664 -16.51 0.40 29.28
CA GLY A 664 -16.09 -0.41 28.14
C GLY A 664 -16.37 0.23 26.78
N LYS A 665 -16.81 1.49 26.73
CA LYS A 665 -17.07 2.22 25.49
C LYS A 665 -15.99 3.26 25.20
N PRO A 666 -15.80 3.62 23.92
CA PRO A 666 -14.85 4.66 23.56
C PRO A 666 -15.40 6.06 23.90
N ASP A 667 -14.75 6.74 24.85
CA ASP A 667 -15.00 8.16 25.19
C ASP A 667 -14.25 9.11 24.25
N ARG A 668 -13.02 8.74 23.85
CA ARG A 668 -12.17 9.54 22.95
C ARG A 668 -11.18 8.68 22.17
N THR A 669 -10.43 9.31 21.27
CA THR A 669 -9.37 8.66 20.49
C THR A 669 -8.05 9.40 20.66
N VAL A 670 -6.97 8.67 20.93
CA VAL A 670 -5.60 9.18 21.06
C VAL A 670 -4.77 8.68 19.88
N THR A 671 -4.01 9.57 19.25
CA THR A 671 -3.04 9.17 18.22
C THR A 671 -1.66 9.04 18.82
N VAL A 672 -1.05 7.86 18.75
CA VAL A 672 0.30 7.58 19.25
C VAL A 672 1.27 7.26 18.12
N ALA A 673 2.53 7.65 18.26
CA ALA A 673 3.57 7.33 17.30
C ALA A 673 3.87 5.83 17.31
N MET A 674 4.07 5.23 16.13
CA MET A 674 4.70 3.91 16.01
C MET A 674 6.23 4.05 16.00
N PRO A 675 7.00 3.04 16.40
CA PRO A 675 8.47 3.13 16.42
C PRO A 675 9.08 3.55 15.06
N ILE A 676 8.45 3.14 13.95
CA ILE A 676 8.89 3.50 12.60
C ILE A 676 8.85 5.02 12.35
N LEU A 677 7.95 5.76 13.02
CA LEU A 677 7.84 7.23 12.91
C LEU A 677 9.16 7.92 13.31
N HIS A 678 9.71 7.48 14.43
CA HIS A 678 10.95 8.03 14.99
C HIS A 678 12.19 7.47 14.30
N PHE A 679 12.18 6.17 13.98
CA PHE A 679 13.28 5.52 13.28
C PHE A 679 13.58 6.20 11.94
N LEU A 680 12.55 6.46 11.13
CA LEU A 680 12.73 7.15 9.84
C LEU A 680 13.05 8.65 10.02
N GLY A 681 12.60 9.26 11.12
CA GLY A 681 13.10 10.56 11.54
C GLY A 681 14.62 10.59 11.66
N LEU A 682 15.18 9.67 12.45
CA LEU A 682 16.63 9.54 12.65
C LEU A 682 17.38 9.16 11.36
N LEU A 683 16.82 8.28 10.54
CA LEU A 683 17.42 7.91 9.25
C LEU A 683 17.50 9.12 8.30
N ALA A 684 16.45 9.94 8.24
CA ALA A 684 16.40 11.13 7.41
C ALA A 684 17.35 12.25 7.86
N ARG A 685 17.85 12.20 9.11
CA ARG A 685 18.92 13.09 9.61
C ARG A 685 20.26 12.83 8.98
N MET A 686 20.54 11.63 8.45
CA MET A 686 21.81 11.34 7.79
C MET A 686 22.05 12.27 6.60
N GLY A 687 23.32 12.57 6.26
CA GLY A 687 23.69 13.37 5.10
C GLY A 687 23.62 12.58 3.78
N PRO A 688 24.02 13.18 2.64
CA PRO A 688 24.03 12.50 1.34
C PRO A 688 25.25 11.60 1.12
N GLU A 689 26.24 11.64 2.02
CA GLU A 689 27.48 10.87 1.92
C GLU A 689 27.45 9.75 2.95
N TYR A 690 27.63 8.52 2.46
CA TYR A 690 27.48 7.30 3.23
C TYR A 690 28.72 6.43 3.15
N ARG A 691 28.97 5.66 4.20
CA ARG A 691 29.94 4.55 4.21
C ARG A 691 29.23 3.31 4.73
N VAL A 692 29.32 2.22 3.98
CA VAL A 692 28.59 0.98 4.28
C VAL A 692 29.51 0.02 5.01
N LEU A 693 29.00 -0.58 6.08
CA LEU A 693 29.68 -1.66 6.79
C LEU A 693 29.47 -2.97 6.02
N PRO A 694 30.42 -3.91 6.07
CA PRO A 694 30.26 -5.20 5.41
C PRO A 694 29.03 -5.95 5.95
N GLU A 695 28.45 -6.79 5.10
CA GLU A 695 27.37 -7.70 5.49
C GLU A 695 27.95 -8.93 6.20
N ARG A 696 27.37 -9.32 7.33
CA ARG A 696 27.66 -10.58 8.02
C ARG A 696 26.38 -11.39 8.14
N ASN A 697 26.40 -12.64 7.67
CA ASN A 697 25.29 -13.58 7.82
C ASN A 697 25.58 -14.49 9.02
N VAL A 698 24.76 -14.38 10.06
CA VAL A 698 24.88 -15.15 11.31
C VAL A 698 23.59 -15.91 11.53
N GLY A 699 23.60 -17.22 11.27
CA GLY A 699 22.38 -18.01 11.14
C GLY A 699 21.50 -17.43 10.02
N ALA A 700 20.27 -17.05 10.34
CA ALA A 700 19.36 -16.36 9.42
C ALA A 700 19.32 -14.84 9.60
N HIS A 701 20.17 -14.26 10.45
CA HIS A 701 20.29 -12.82 10.62
C HIS A 701 21.32 -12.23 9.66
N VAL A 702 20.92 -11.17 8.97
CA VAL A 702 21.82 -10.24 8.28
C VAL A 702 22.22 -9.16 9.28
N VAL A 703 23.49 -9.11 9.67
CA VAL A 703 24.04 -8.08 10.57
C VAL A 703 24.94 -7.14 9.78
N SER A 704 24.62 -5.85 9.79
CA SER A 704 25.38 -4.84 9.03
C SER A 704 25.06 -3.43 9.52
N GLY A 705 25.42 -2.42 8.73
CA GLY A 705 25.14 -1.03 9.02
C GLY A 705 25.70 -0.07 7.98
N PHE A 706 25.53 1.22 8.24
CA PHE A 706 26.11 2.28 7.45
C PHE A 706 26.21 3.56 8.29
N ALA A 707 27.11 4.44 7.90
CA ALA A 707 27.34 5.71 8.56
C ALA A 707 27.22 6.86 7.60
N SER A 708 26.84 8.03 8.11
CA SER A 708 26.88 9.28 7.39
C SER A 708 27.53 10.35 8.25
N GLN A 709 28.51 11.03 7.67
CA GLN A 709 29.24 12.11 8.30
C GLN A 709 28.60 13.44 7.92
N GLN A 710 28.36 14.27 8.93
CA GLN A 710 27.97 15.66 8.82
C GLN A 710 29.12 16.52 9.33
N ARG A 711 29.02 17.84 9.12
CA ARG A 711 30.09 18.79 9.49
C ARG A 711 30.61 18.59 10.91
N ASP A 712 29.70 18.43 11.88
CA ASP A 712 30.02 18.38 13.31
C ASP A 712 29.49 17.10 14.00
N ALA A 713 29.14 16.08 13.23
CA ALA A 713 28.57 14.84 13.78
C ALA A 713 28.79 13.64 12.87
N LEU A 714 28.92 12.46 13.48
CA LEU A 714 28.84 11.17 12.79
C LEU A 714 27.60 10.44 13.26
N SER A 715 26.77 9.98 12.32
CA SER A 715 25.65 9.09 12.62
C SER A 715 25.94 7.71 12.05
N VAL A 716 25.80 6.67 12.86
CA VAL A 716 26.00 5.27 12.46
C VAL A 716 24.71 4.51 12.76
N LEU A 717 24.21 3.75 11.78
CA LEU A 717 23.13 2.79 11.96
C LEU A 717 23.71 1.39 11.92
N LEU A 718 23.52 0.61 12.98
CA LEU A 718 23.77 -0.83 13.03
C LEU A 718 22.44 -1.57 13.09
N TYR A 719 22.31 -2.70 12.42
CA TYR A 719 21.07 -3.49 12.46
C TYR A 719 21.35 -4.98 12.31
N SER A 720 20.43 -5.78 12.84
CA SER A 720 20.32 -7.22 12.59
C SER A 720 18.91 -7.51 12.06
N HIS A 721 18.79 -8.19 10.91
CA HIS A 721 17.51 -8.47 10.29
C HIS A 721 17.37 -9.95 9.92
N HIS A 722 16.32 -10.59 10.44
CA HIS A 722 15.90 -11.94 10.10
C HIS A 722 14.58 -11.89 9.32
N ALA A 723 14.67 -12.03 7.99
CA ALA A 723 13.56 -11.78 7.06
C ALA A 723 12.30 -12.63 7.29
N LEU A 724 12.42 -13.81 7.93
CA LEU A 724 11.29 -14.71 8.21
C LEU A 724 10.85 -14.74 9.68
N ASP A 725 11.46 -13.93 10.55
CA ASP A 725 11.10 -13.84 11.97
C ASP A 725 10.28 -12.57 12.19
N THR A 726 9.11 -12.52 11.58
CA THR A 726 8.22 -11.34 11.61
C THR A 726 7.72 -11.00 13.01
N GLU A 727 7.84 -11.94 13.96
CA GLU A 727 7.46 -11.78 15.36
C GLU A 727 8.64 -11.40 16.28
N SER A 728 9.88 -11.35 15.77
CA SER A 728 11.10 -11.11 16.56
C SER A 728 11.26 -12.10 17.73
N ARG A 729 11.04 -13.38 17.46
CA ARG A 729 11.10 -14.46 18.44
C ARG A 729 12.51 -15.03 18.63
N SER A 730 13.42 -14.82 17.67
CA SER A 730 14.83 -15.15 17.85
C SER A 730 15.38 -14.36 19.04
N GLU A 731 16.12 -15.04 19.91
CA GLU A 731 16.78 -14.44 21.07
C GLU A 731 18.26 -14.16 20.79
N ALA A 732 18.67 -14.21 19.51
CA ALA A 732 20.03 -13.89 19.10
C ALA A 732 20.45 -12.49 19.58
N ARG A 733 21.73 -12.38 19.97
CA ARG A 733 22.36 -11.12 20.40
C ARG A 733 23.76 -11.07 19.81
N PHE A 734 24.16 -9.88 19.39
CA PHE A 734 25.45 -9.64 18.76
C PHE A 734 26.19 -8.58 19.58
N ASP A 735 27.39 -8.91 20.04
CA ASP A 735 28.26 -7.96 20.71
C ASP A 735 29.16 -7.32 19.64
N VAL A 736 28.73 -6.17 19.14
CA VAL A 736 29.38 -5.49 18.02
C VAL A 736 30.49 -4.56 18.54
N GLN A 737 31.73 -4.82 18.18
CA GLN A 737 32.85 -3.90 18.31
C GLN A 737 32.93 -3.04 17.05
N LEU A 738 32.46 -1.80 17.16
CA LEU A 738 32.57 -0.79 16.11
C LEU A 738 33.88 0.00 16.31
N ARG A 739 34.80 -0.16 15.38
CA ARG A 739 36.10 0.54 15.36
C ARG A 739 36.07 1.63 14.30
N LEU A 740 36.05 2.87 14.77
CA LEU A 740 36.07 4.06 13.94
C LEU A 740 37.50 4.58 13.85
N ALA A 741 37.92 4.97 12.64
CA ALA A 741 39.22 5.59 12.39
C ALA A 741 39.05 6.90 11.61
N ASP A 742 40.10 7.71 11.63
CA ASP A 742 40.17 9.03 10.98
C ASP A 742 39.19 10.05 11.57
N LEU A 743 38.98 9.99 12.89
CA LEU A 743 38.27 11.00 13.66
C LEU A 743 39.24 12.08 14.17
N GLU A 744 38.73 13.30 14.34
CA GLU A 744 39.44 14.36 15.06
C GLU A 744 39.66 13.93 16.53
N PRO A 745 40.91 13.97 17.05
CA PRO A 745 41.19 13.66 18.44
C PRO A 745 40.44 14.58 19.41
N GLY A 746 39.94 14.02 20.51
CA GLY A 746 39.22 14.80 21.53
C GLY A 746 38.09 14.03 22.19
N GLU A 747 37.35 14.73 23.04
CA GLU A 747 36.16 14.16 23.70
C GLU A 747 34.93 14.25 22.80
N VAL A 748 34.22 13.13 22.70
CA VAL A 748 32.96 13.03 21.97
C VAL A 748 31.86 12.50 22.87
N ARG A 749 30.65 13.03 22.69
CA ARG A 749 29.42 12.49 23.22
C ARG A 749 28.88 11.45 22.26
N VAL A 750 28.65 10.25 22.77
CA VAL A 750 28.01 9.14 22.05
C VAL A 750 26.61 8.95 22.62
N GLU A 751 25.61 9.01 21.76
CA GLU A 751 24.20 8.85 22.11
C GLU A 751 23.58 7.73 21.26
N GLU A 752 22.90 6.79 21.90
CA GLU A 752 22.37 5.59 21.25
C GLU A 752 20.84 5.52 21.37
N TYR A 753 20.20 5.16 20.26
CA TYR A 753 18.77 4.95 20.15
C TYR A 753 18.52 3.55 19.60
N ARG A 754 18.08 2.65 20.47
CA ARG A 754 17.77 1.27 20.12
C ARG A 754 16.29 1.12 19.74
N PHE A 755 16.03 0.39 18.66
CA PHE A 755 14.71 0.02 18.16
C PHE A 755 14.64 -1.50 18.08
N ASP A 756 14.05 -2.11 19.10
CA ASP A 756 13.82 -3.54 19.21
C ASP A 756 12.54 -3.79 20.02
N LYS A 757 12.19 -5.04 20.32
CA LYS A 757 10.97 -5.37 21.07
C LYS A 757 10.93 -4.82 22.50
N ASP A 758 12.06 -4.35 23.04
CA ASP A 758 12.21 -3.88 24.41
C ASP A 758 12.64 -2.38 24.50
N HIS A 759 13.06 -1.75 23.40
CA HIS A 759 13.54 -0.35 23.37
C HIS A 759 12.85 0.50 22.29
N ASN A 760 12.51 1.75 22.65
CA ASN A 760 11.69 2.67 21.83
C ASN A 760 10.45 1.96 21.24
N SER A 761 9.82 1.13 22.08
CA SER A 761 8.75 0.24 21.69
C SER A 761 7.74 0.08 22.82
N TYR A 762 6.47 -0.06 22.44
CA TYR A 762 5.38 -0.49 23.31
C TYR A 762 4.93 -1.91 23.00
N PHE A 763 5.69 -2.67 22.21
CA PHE A 763 5.30 -3.98 21.68
C PHE A 763 4.77 -4.93 22.76
N ARG A 764 5.50 -5.11 23.86
CA ARG A 764 5.12 -6.02 24.95
C ARG A 764 3.73 -5.69 25.51
N LEU A 765 3.52 -4.42 25.90
CA LEU A 765 2.26 -3.97 26.48
C LEU A 765 1.14 -3.94 25.44
N GLY A 766 1.41 -3.44 24.23
CA GLY A 766 0.42 -3.41 23.15
C GLY A 766 -0.04 -4.80 22.76
N ARG A 767 0.88 -5.78 22.72
CA ARG A 767 0.57 -7.18 22.44
C ARG A 767 -0.23 -7.81 23.58
N GLN A 768 0.16 -7.57 24.82
CA GLN A 768 -0.59 -8.02 25.99
C GLN A 768 -2.03 -7.48 25.95
N LEU A 769 -2.22 -6.17 25.77
CA LEU A 769 -3.54 -5.53 25.70
C LEU A 769 -4.39 -6.06 24.53
N ARG A 770 -3.76 -6.37 23.39
CA ARG A 770 -4.43 -7.03 22.27
C ARG A 770 -4.88 -8.45 22.65
N ASP A 771 -3.96 -9.24 23.18
CA ASP A 771 -4.13 -10.67 23.40
C ASP A 771 -5.02 -10.98 24.61
N GLU A 772 -4.99 -10.19 25.70
CA GLU A 772 -5.89 -10.32 26.86
C GLU A 772 -7.37 -10.17 26.46
N ARG A 773 -7.65 -9.35 25.44
CA ARG A 773 -9.00 -9.18 24.91
C ARG A 773 -9.44 -10.35 24.04
N VAL A 774 -8.51 -10.95 23.28
CA VAL A 774 -8.76 -12.16 22.48
C VAL A 774 -8.85 -13.41 23.38
N GLY A 775 -8.09 -13.43 24.48
CA GLY A 775 -7.99 -14.49 25.50
C GLY A 775 -9.28 -14.75 26.29
N LEU A 776 -10.35 -14.03 25.97
CA LEU A 776 -11.71 -14.38 26.36
C LEU A 776 -12.21 -15.70 25.71
N SER A 777 -11.43 -16.35 24.83
CA SER A 777 -11.79 -17.58 24.12
C SER A 777 -11.35 -18.91 24.78
N ALA A 778 -10.71 -18.91 25.95
CA ALA A 778 -10.24 -20.14 26.59
C ALA A 778 -11.28 -20.81 27.53
N ASP A 779 -12.44 -20.21 27.76
CA ASP A 779 -13.45 -20.80 28.65
C ASP A 779 -14.47 -21.64 27.86
N ALA A 780 -14.47 -22.96 28.09
CA ALA A 780 -15.44 -23.89 27.51
C ALA A 780 -16.91 -23.45 27.76
N ARG A 781 -17.17 -22.73 28.86
CA ARG A 781 -18.51 -22.16 29.16
C ARG A 781 -18.90 -21.02 28.22
N ARG A 782 -17.94 -20.23 27.75
CA ARG A 782 -18.19 -19.14 26.79
C ARG A 782 -18.40 -19.69 25.39
N LEU A 783 -17.69 -20.74 24.99
CA LEU A 783 -17.93 -21.44 23.72
C LEU A 783 -19.33 -22.07 23.70
N ALA A 784 -19.75 -22.72 24.79
CA ALA A 784 -21.11 -23.23 24.93
C ALA A 784 -22.16 -22.11 24.87
N SER A 785 -21.91 -20.97 25.52
CA SER A 785 -22.79 -19.78 25.44
C SER A 785 -22.86 -19.19 24.03
N LEU A 786 -21.77 -19.23 23.28
CA LEU A 786 -21.70 -18.76 21.90
C LEU A 786 -22.50 -19.69 20.98
N GLN A 787 -22.32 -21.00 21.11
CA GLN A 787 -23.09 -22.01 20.36
C GLN A 787 -24.59 -21.92 20.67
N GLU A 788 -24.95 -21.67 21.93
CA GLU A 788 -26.32 -21.40 22.35
C GLU A 788 -26.89 -20.17 21.63
N ALA A 789 -26.18 -19.04 21.68
CA ALA A 789 -26.59 -17.81 21.01
C ALA A 789 -26.76 -17.99 19.50
N LEU A 790 -25.82 -18.71 18.86
CA LEU A 790 -25.88 -19.06 17.44
C LEU A 790 -27.09 -19.93 17.10
N ARG A 791 -27.47 -20.87 17.96
CA ARG A 791 -28.67 -21.70 17.77
C ARG A 791 -29.95 -20.87 17.86
N ARG A 792 -29.99 -19.91 18.79
CA ARG A 792 -31.13 -19.02 18.99
C ARG A 792 -31.34 -18.07 17.82
N ILE A 793 -30.27 -17.48 17.25
CA ILE A 793 -30.39 -16.65 16.04
C ILE A 793 -30.79 -17.46 14.80
N ALA A 794 -30.53 -18.77 14.76
CA ALA A 794 -30.95 -19.66 13.69
C ALA A 794 -32.41 -20.17 13.87
N SER A 795 -33.05 -19.84 14.99
CA SER A 795 -34.47 -20.14 15.23
C SER A 795 -35.36 -19.40 14.24
N ARG A 796 -36.61 -19.85 14.08
CA ARG A 796 -37.68 -19.10 13.40
C ARG A 796 -38.49 -18.23 14.37
N ASP A 797 -38.25 -18.37 15.66
CA ASP A 797 -38.93 -17.61 16.69
C ASP A 797 -38.29 -16.23 16.91
N ARG A 798 -39.10 -15.18 16.91
CA ARG A 798 -38.65 -13.79 17.02
C ARG A 798 -37.98 -13.50 18.37
N GLU A 799 -38.50 -14.03 19.47
CA GLU A 799 -37.96 -13.78 20.80
C GLU A 799 -36.61 -14.49 20.99
N GLU A 800 -36.51 -15.73 20.49
CA GLU A 800 -35.23 -16.46 20.47
C GLU A 800 -34.19 -15.76 19.60
N GLN A 801 -34.56 -15.25 18.42
CA GLN A 801 -33.64 -14.50 17.56
C GLN A 801 -33.10 -13.23 18.26
N LEU A 802 -33.98 -12.45 18.89
CA LEU A 802 -33.59 -11.24 19.63
C LEU A 802 -32.72 -11.57 20.84
N ALA A 803 -33.09 -12.58 21.63
CA ALA A 803 -32.29 -13.04 22.77
C ALA A 803 -30.91 -13.59 22.33
N GLY A 804 -30.85 -14.28 21.19
CA GLY A 804 -29.61 -14.71 20.57
C GLY A 804 -28.72 -13.54 20.19
N LEU A 805 -29.28 -12.50 19.54
CA LEU A 805 -28.55 -11.28 19.20
C LEU A 805 -28.06 -10.51 20.43
N ASP A 806 -28.89 -10.38 21.47
CA ASP A 806 -28.49 -9.78 22.75
C ASP A 806 -27.35 -10.57 23.39
N ARG A 807 -27.44 -11.90 23.39
CA ARG A 807 -26.39 -12.74 23.93
C ARG A 807 -25.10 -12.63 23.14
N LEU A 808 -25.16 -12.54 21.82
CA LEU A 808 -23.98 -12.26 20.98
C LEU A 808 -23.39 -10.89 21.30
N ALA A 809 -24.21 -9.85 21.48
CA ALA A 809 -23.76 -8.52 21.84
C ALA A 809 -23.07 -8.47 23.21
N GLU A 810 -23.52 -9.29 24.18
CA GLU A 810 -22.88 -9.47 25.49
C GLU A 810 -21.58 -10.28 25.41
N LEU A 811 -21.60 -11.39 24.68
CA LEU A 811 -20.43 -12.26 24.53
C LEU A 811 -19.31 -11.61 23.73
N ALA A 812 -19.64 -10.61 22.91
CA ALA A 812 -18.73 -9.88 22.05
C ALA A 812 -17.74 -10.79 21.28
N PRO A 813 -18.20 -11.87 20.62
CA PRO A 813 -17.31 -12.73 19.87
C PRO A 813 -16.70 -11.97 18.69
N PRO A 814 -15.52 -12.39 18.20
CA PRO A 814 -14.97 -11.88 16.96
C PRO A 814 -16.02 -11.88 15.82
N PRO A 815 -16.20 -10.76 15.08
CA PRO A 815 -17.14 -10.69 13.96
C PRO A 815 -16.94 -11.79 12.92
N SER A 816 -15.70 -12.25 12.74
CA SER A 816 -15.36 -13.35 11.83
C SER A 816 -16.05 -14.67 12.17
N LEU A 817 -16.44 -14.89 13.44
CA LEU A 817 -17.08 -16.14 13.88
C LEU A 817 -18.61 -16.11 13.73
N VAL A 818 -19.23 -14.94 13.83
CA VAL A 818 -20.70 -14.81 13.91
C VAL A 818 -21.33 -13.92 12.85
N GLY A 819 -20.52 -13.11 12.16
CA GLY A 819 -20.98 -12.11 11.21
C GLY A 819 -21.81 -12.68 10.08
N GLY A 820 -21.41 -13.84 9.54
CA GLY A 820 -22.18 -14.52 8.48
C GLY A 820 -23.57 -14.96 8.93
N ALA A 821 -23.72 -15.42 10.18
CA ALA A 821 -25.01 -15.83 10.73
C ALA A 821 -25.92 -14.61 11.01
N ILE A 822 -25.35 -13.52 11.53
CA ILE A 822 -26.08 -12.27 11.77
C ILE A 822 -26.50 -11.60 10.45
N PHE A 823 -25.62 -11.61 9.45
CA PHE A 823 -25.91 -11.07 8.11
C PHE A 823 -27.01 -11.87 7.42
N ARG A 824 -26.93 -13.21 7.46
CA ARG A 824 -27.99 -14.07 6.95
C ARG A 824 -29.33 -13.81 7.64
N LEU A 825 -29.33 -13.68 8.98
CA LEU A 825 -30.53 -13.34 9.73
C LEU A 825 -31.10 -11.97 9.29
N HIS A 826 -30.23 -11.00 9.00
CA HIS A 826 -30.66 -9.69 8.48
C HIS A 826 -31.31 -9.79 7.08
N GLU A 827 -30.76 -10.60 6.18
CA GLU A 827 -31.30 -10.77 4.82
C GLU A 827 -32.59 -11.59 4.80
N GLU A 828 -32.65 -12.67 5.59
CA GLU A 828 -33.72 -13.68 5.50
C GLU A 828 -34.90 -13.42 6.45
N SER A 829 -34.71 -12.62 7.51
CA SER A 829 -35.78 -12.39 8.49
C SER A 829 -36.88 -11.47 7.93
N PRO A 830 -38.17 -11.88 8.01
CA PRO A 830 -39.28 -11.03 7.62
C PRO A 830 -39.58 -9.92 8.65
N GLU A 831 -38.98 -9.98 9.85
CA GLU A 831 -39.27 -9.10 10.98
C GLU A 831 -38.34 -7.86 11.01
N PRO A 832 -38.85 -6.62 10.83
CA PRO A 832 -38.02 -5.41 10.82
C PRO A 832 -37.18 -5.22 12.10
N ALA A 833 -37.76 -5.50 13.27
CA ALA A 833 -37.06 -5.36 14.55
C ALA A 833 -35.85 -6.31 14.68
N VAL A 834 -35.93 -7.52 14.12
CA VAL A 834 -34.82 -8.48 14.10
C VAL A 834 -33.73 -7.98 13.15
N ARG A 835 -34.09 -7.45 11.98
CA ARG A 835 -33.14 -6.89 11.01
C ARG A 835 -32.39 -5.68 11.56
N GLU A 836 -33.09 -4.76 12.23
CA GLU A 836 -32.50 -3.59 12.89
C GLU A 836 -31.56 -4.01 14.03
N LYS A 837 -31.99 -4.96 14.88
CA LYS A 837 -31.16 -5.49 15.96
C LYS A 837 -29.94 -6.25 15.44
N ALA A 838 -30.08 -6.99 14.34
CA ALA A 838 -28.97 -7.69 13.69
C ALA A 838 -27.92 -6.70 13.18
N VAL A 839 -28.33 -5.61 12.52
CA VAL A 839 -27.44 -4.52 12.12
C VAL A 839 -26.78 -3.88 13.33
N ALA A 840 -27.54 -3.53 14.37
CA ALA A 840 -26.99 -2.92 15.58
C ALA A 840 -25.99 -3.83 16.30
N THR A 841 -26.28 -5.14 16.38
CA THR A 841 -25.38 -6.14 16.95
C THR A 841 -24.12 -6.29 16.12
N LEU A 842 -24.25 -6.36 14.79
CA LEU A 842 -23.12 -6.42 13.88
C LEU A 842 -22.24 -5.17 14.00
N MET A 843 -22.84 -3.98 14.05
CA MET A 843 -22.12 -2.71 14.26
C MET A 843 -21.41 -2.68 15.60
N ARG A 844 -22.04 -3.20 16.67
CA ARG A 844 -21.44 -3.30 18.01
C ARG A 844 -20.28 -4.30 18.06
N LEU A 845 -20.40 -5.46 17.42
CA LEU A 845 -19.33 -6.44 17.34
C LEU A 845 -18.14 -5.94 16.52
N ASN A 846 -18.41 -5.11 15.52
CA ASN A 846 -17.39 -4.41 14.74
C ASN A 846 -16.91 -3.10 15.39
N ALA A 847 -17.47 -2.68 16.53
CA ALA A 847 -17.05 -1.46 17.20
C ALA A 847 -15.62 -1.64 17.77
N PRO A 848 -14.68 -0.72 17.49
CA PRO A 848 -13.31 -0.86 17.95
C PRO A 848 -13.21 -0.91 19.48
N ALA A 849 -12.27 -1.70 20.00
CA ALA A 849 -11.96 -1.76 21.42
C ALA A 849 -11.67 -0.37 22.00
N ALA A 850 -12.20 -0.08 23.19
CA ALA A 850 -11.68 0.97 24.04
C ALA A 850 -10.77 0.37 25.12
N TYR A 851 -9.72 1.11 25.49
CA TYR A 851 -8.74 0.70 26.50
C TYR A 851 -8.76 1.65 27.70
N PRO A 852 -8.51 1.17 28.92
CA PRO A 852 -8.46 2.03 30.11
C PRO A 852 -7.48 3.19 29.91
N ALA A 853 -7.87 4.41 30.33
CA ALA A 853 -7.05 5.61 30.21
C ALA A 853 -5.61 5.43 30.76
N SER A 854 -5.44 4.67 31.86
CA SER A 854 -4.13 4.38 32.45
C SER A 854 -3.23 3.54 31.54
N ALA A 855 -3.79 2.54 30.84
CA ALA A 855 -3.07 1.72 29.89
C ALA A 855 -2.65 2.57 28.67
N VAL A 856 -3.55 3.41 28.16
CA VAL A 856 -3.26 4.31 27.03
C VAL A 856 -2.17 5.32 27.40
N ALA A 857 -2.21 5.91 28.60
CA ALA A 857 -1.17 6.82 29.08
C ALA A 857 0.22 6.15 29.12
N LYS A 858 0.28 4.86 29.49
CA LYS A 858 1.54 4.10 29.45
C LYS A 858 2.02 3.83 28.02
N ILE A 859 1.12 3.57 27.08
CA ILE A 859 1.46 3.44 25.67
C ILE A 859 1.98 4.77 25.11
N GLU A 860 1.32 5.89 25.41
CA GLU A 860 1.78 7.23 25.05
C GLU A 860 3.20 7.49 25.57
N GLU A 861 3.46 7.14 26.83
CA GLU A 861 4.79 7.22 27.42
C GLU A 861 5.84 6.43 26.61
N LEU A 862 5.56 5.14 26.35
CA LEU A 862 6.45 4.23 25.62
C LEU A 862 6.62 4.59 24.14
N SER A 863 5.67 5.34 23.56
CA SER A 863 5.69 5.78 22.16
C SER A 863 6.62 6.97 21.88
N ARG A 864 7.16 7.61 22.92
CA ARG A 864 8.08 8.75 22.79
C ARG A 864 9.50 8.25 22.51
N LEU A 865 10.17 8.88 21.55
CA LEU A 865 11.60 8.64 21.30
C LEU A 865 12.44 9.01 22.52
N ARG A 866 13.33 8.10 22.92
CA ARG A 866 14.28 8.31 24.02
C ARG A 866 15.66 7.81 23.62
N SER A 867 16.68 8.54 24.06
CA SER A 867 18.02 7.99 24.12
C SER A 867 18.02 6.81 25.09
N THR A 868 18.60 5.71 24.63
CA THR A 868 18.69 4.43 25.37
C THR A 868 20.03 4.26 26.07
N ALA A 869 21.07 4.97 25.60
CA ALA A 869 22.33 5.10 26.29
C ALA A 869 23.01 6.41 25.87
N GLN A 870 23.74 7.03 26.80
CA GLN A 870 24.59 8.18 26.52
C GLN A 870 25.89 8.04 27.29
N ARG A 871 27.02 8.28 26.63
CA ARG A 871 28.35 8.24 27.24
C ARG A 871 29.29 9.25 26.60
N THR A 872 30.29 9.68 27.35
CA THR A 872 31.43 10.42 26.80
C THR A 872 32.55 9.43 26.51
N CYS A 873 33.15 9.55 25.33
CA CYS A 873 34.29 8.73 24.91
C CYS A 873 35.42 9.65 24.46
N THR A 874 36.65 9.16 24.53
CA THR A 874 37.83 9.87 24.04
C THR A 874 38.24 9.25 22.72
N VAL A 875 38.30 10.06 21.67
CA VAL A 875 38.98 9.70 20.42
C VAL A 875 40.48 9.75 20.69
N GLY A 876 41.17 8.64 20.46
CA GLY A 876 42.61 8.51 20.68
C GLY A 876 43.40 9.53 19.85
N ALA A 877 44.65 9.79 20.25
CA ALA A 877 45.56 10.65 19.50
C ALA A 877 45.86 10.14 18.09
N ASP A 878 45.64 8.84 17.84
CA ASP A 878 45.69 8.19 16.53
C ASP A 878 44.39 8.32 15.71
N GLY A 879 43.43 9.10 16.19
CA GLY A 879 42.13 9.33 15.52
C GLY A 879 41.18 8.14 15.61
N ARG A 880 41.40 7.21 16.55
CA ARG A 880 40.57 6.01 16.70
C ARG A 880 39.59 6.10 17.86
N LEU A 881 38.41 5.53 17.64
CA LEU A 881 37.38 5.35 18.66
C LEU A 881 36.81 3.94 18.55
N GLU A 882 36.81 3.22 19.67
CA GLU A 882 36.20 1.89 19.76
C GLU A 882 34.92 1.93 20.60
N LEU A 883 33.85 1.35 20.07
CA LEU A 883 32.55 1.29 20.73
C LEU A 883 32.07 -0.17 20.79
N ALA A 884 31.78 -0.65 21.99
CA ALA A 884 31.07 -1.90 22.20
C ALA A 884 29.56 -1.62 22.17
N VAL A 885 28.84 -2.24 21.24
CA VAL A 885 27.43 -1.98 20.96
C VAL A 885 26.65 -3.30 21.01
N PRO A 886 25.78 -3.51 22.02
CA PRO A 886 24.92 -4.69 22.04
C PRO A 886 23.78 -4.52 21.02
N LEU A 887 23.61 -5.51 20.15
CA LEU A 887 22.59 -5.51 19.11
C LEU A 887 21.69 -6.73 19.26
N ALA A 888 20.38 -6.51 19.38
CA ALA A 888 19.40 -7.58 19.44
C ALA A 888 19.10 -8.16 18.05
N GLY A 889 18.69 -9.43 17.97
CA GLY A 889 18.05 -9.99 16.77
C GLY A 889 16.80 -9.20 16.41
N ASN A 890 16.66 -8.84 15.13
CA ASN A 890 15.66 -7.85 14.67
C ASN A 890 15.73 -6.50 15.43
N GLY A 891 16.92 -6.10 15.88
CA GLY A 891 17.18 -4.80 16.48
C GLY A 891 17.92 -3.85 15.54
N ALA A 892 17.67 -2.55 15.68
CA ALA A 892 18.43 -1.49 15.04
C ALA A 892 18.94 -0.47 16.07
N ASN A 893 20.22 -0.13 16.02
CA ASN A 893 20.86 0.86 16.89
C ASN A 893 21.32 2.05 16.06
N TRP A 894 20.74 3.22 16.31
CA TRP A 894 21.23 4.48 15.77
C TRP A 894 22.16 5.15 16.78
N ILE A 895 23.39 5.42 16.38
CA ILE A 895 24.47 5.95 17.21
C ILE A 895 24.84 7.32 16.67
N HIS A 896 24.82 8.33 17.54
CA HIS A 896 25.21 9.70 17.22
C HIS A 896 26.46 10.08 17.99
N ILE A 897 27.46 10.57 17.28
CA ILE A 897 28.77 10.92 17.83
C ILE A 897 29.01 12.38 17.51
N GLN A 898 29.19 13.21 18.53
CA GLN A 898 29.38 14.66 18.41
C GLN A 898 30.49 15.13 19.36
N PRO A 899 31.32 16.13 18.99
CA PRO A 899 32.29 16.72 19.92
C PRO A 899 31.61 17.31 21.17
N THR A 900 32.18 17.13 22.36
CA THR A 900 31.61 17.66 23.63
C THR A 900 31.64 19.19 23.71
N GLY A 901 32.54 19.84 22.96
CA GLY A 901 32.65 21.30 22.87
C GLY A 901 31.69 21.99 21.88
N ALA A 902 30.90 21.24 21.13
CA ALA A 902 29.90 21.80 20.21
C ALA A 902 28.65 22.25 20.97
N VAL A 903 28.76 23.35 21.73
CA VAL A 903 27.61 24.01 22.35
C VAL A 903 26.73 24.61 21.25
N GLY A 904 25.45 24.22 21.25
CA GLY A 904 24.49 24.48 20.18
C GLY A 904 24.42 25.92 19.70
N HIS A 905 24.65 26.10 18.40
CA HIS A 905 24.10 27.25 17.70
C HIS A 905 22.59 27.07 17.63
N ARG A 906 21.89 27.89 18.43
CA ARG A 906 20.44 28.06 18.40
C ARG A 906 19.97 28.18 16.95
N SER A 907 18.87 27.49 16.66
CA SER A 907 17.99 27.71 15.52
C SER A 907 17.71 29.21 15.35
N GLY A 908 18.47 29.88 14.50
CA GLY A 908 18.15 31.19 13.97
C GLY A 908 17.19 31.01 12.81
N ALA A 909 15.98 31.54 12.97
CA ALA A 909 14.99 31.63 11.92
C ALA A 909 15.58 32.23 10.63
N ARG A 910 15.45 31.50 9.52
CA ARG A 910 15.14 32.02 8.20
C ARG A 910 14.31 31.01 7.44
#